data_AF-A0A7V1UPB2-F1
#
_entry.id   AF-A0A7V1UPB2-F1
#
_cell.length_a   1.000
_cell.length_b   1.000
_cell.length_c   1.000
_cell.angle_alpha   90.00
_cell.angle_beta   90.00
_cell.angle_gamma   90.00
#
_symmetry.space_group_name_H-M   'P 1'
#
loop_
_entity.id
_entity.type
_entity.pdbx_description
1 polymer ?
#
loop_
_entity_poly.entity_id
_entity_poly.type
_entity_poly.pdbx_seq_one_letter_code
_entity_poly.pdbx_strand_id
1 'polypeptide(L)'
;MIKLVTNRVYLGLAIFLVLVGMWEFQWKPQYRPYYEQGVRFYQQARYVEALAQFDAAYAIAPNSLDVVMMEGWTNLKLNRFDDARMYFDRVLKIDPRVEEAQIGAAFVAMETGRGKLDYRILAKYLGQRVSDPNVAILVAGALLQDGKTFEAAEMFHRLRNDSSYGEVAATAWRRIFGLEDSDDPAPTGLPKKQKAGGLQVGYRATKDGLFILENGEWKKFYVNGVNLGPGSPGFAPAQPPHSVKQYAEWLKNSEELGANVIRAYTLLPPAFYRAYKKHINAGGKITLYQQIWISDPPNKDLYDASFVEQSKAEIRHVIDALHGSADVPPKRARGNGIYDQRVIEHVSAVLLGREIEASVAIQTNIVNGGKQRYRGKYVSIDNGTATEVWFAEMLDYLIGYQTDTYNWQQPVAIVNWPPLDPLYHPTEAPNVEEVKFRMKRGEKLAMPTEIEDDNDTVSIDESKYQISGDMYAGFFASYHVYPYYPDFMLFEPRYLNTRDREGLNPVLGYLKDLRAKIPYPLVVTEYGMPDSIGISHFHPYGWHHGGHSEAEQAQIMGQLTRSIKEAGAHGGIVFALVDEWYKHNWLTYPFEEPIDRAQLWLNELDPEKKYGLIGYRPSKWKLFNGGPAEWEKEPVLYSRQGRRNVSIQASSDEAFVYLRLNGACVECLEPNAKEKVSYAFALNTLPDRAGLRIMPFQGGSVNSGANFLVMLTANGDGKVLIADNYNPYHLVPKPGVPNETELVFRRAFTPEADSRGTFQDLVVETNRRRFGRDGTVFPGQRYSRSQMRFTTLAQRDNDSLAEWYTDAKNQAVVVRIPWGKLLVTDPSSRRAFSGFDSSGRLLTAPTIGIDVSFFELKRTSNDMATMSVISSFPERDPGRRKIEWKAWEKVTPAPYFKQVYRTLQREYLEKGDAKESSAAGAPAGGGAAATRPRPERTPAGR
;
A
#
# COMPACT_ATOMS: atom_id res chain seq x y z
N MET A 1 50.65 -56.36 -43.45
CA MET A 1 49.25 -55.95 -43.71
C MET A 1 48.19 -56.95 -43.21
N ILE A 2 48.39 -58.27 -43.25
CA ILE A 2 47.36 -59.28 -42.88
C ILE A 2 47.17 -59.48 -41.34
N LYS A 3 48.11 -59.03 -40.49
CA LYS A 3 47.96 -59.05 -39.00
C LYS A 3 47.22 -57.85 -38.40
N LEU A 4 46.95 -56.79 -39.17
CA LEU A 4 46.16 -55.64 -38.69
C LEU A 4 44.64 -55.91 -38.71
N VAL A 5 44.18 -56.84 -39.57
CA VAL A 5 42.75 -57.12 -39.82
C VAL A 5 42.17 -58.20 -38.89
N THR A 6 43.01 -58.96 -38.18
CA THR A 6 42.58 -60.04 -37.26
C THR A 6 42.48 -59.63 -35.79
N ASN A 7 42.95 -58.42 -35.43
CA ASN A 7 42.81 -57.92 -34.07
C ASN A 7 41.43 -57.25 -33.90
N ARG A 8 40.53 -57.93 -33.19
CA ARG A 8 39.16 -57.48 -32.91
C ARG A 8 39.10 -56.07 -32.28
N VAL A 9 40.14 -55.65 -31.57
CA VAL A 9 40.24 -54.30 -30.97
C VAL A 9 40.46 -53.22 -32.03
N TYR A 10 41.39 -53.43 -32.98
CA TYR A 10 41.64 -52.45 -34.04
C TYR A 10 40.50 -52.40 -35.06
N LEU A 11 39.89 -53.55 -35.37
CA LEU A 11 38.70 -53.60 -36.22
C LEU A 11 37.50 -52.91 -35.55
N GLY A 12 37.30 -53.13 -34.24
CA GLY A 12 36.28 -52.44 -33.45
C GLY A 12 36.51 -50.93 -33.37
N LEU A 13 37.76 -50.49 -33.19
CA LEU A 13 38.13 -49.07 -33.17
C LEU A 13 37.90 -48.41 -34.55
N ALA A 14 38.26 -49.09 -35.64
CA ALA A 14 38.03 -48.60 -36.99
C ALA A 14 36.53 -48.49 -37.31
N ILE A 15 35.73 -49.50 -36.95
CA ILE A 15 34.27 -49.45 -37.09
C ILE A 15 33.68 -48.33 -36.23
N PHE A 16 34.12 -48.19 -34.98
CA PHE A 16 33.69 -47.09 -34.12
C PHE A 16 34.03 -45.72 -34.71
N LEU A 17 35.24 -45.52 -35.22
CA LEU A 17 35.64 -44.26 -35.87
C LEU A 17 34.88 -43.99 -37.17
N VAL A 18 34.57 -45.02 -37.96
CA VAL A 18 33.72 -44.90 -39.15
C VAL A 18 32.27 -44.60 -38.76
N LEU A 19 31.71 -45.24 -37.74
CA LEU A 19 30.36 -44.97 -37.25
C LEU A 19 30.26 -43.59 -36.60
N VAL A 20 31.27 -43.15 -35.86
CA VAL A 20 31.38 -41.78 -35.33
C VAL A 20 31.53 -40.79 -36.48
N GLY A 21 32.31 -41.10 -37.51
CA GLY A 21 32.43 -40.28 -38.72
C GLY A 21 31.12 -40.20 -39.51
N MET A 22 30.42 -41.32 -39.72
CA MET A 22 29.12 -41.35 -40.39
C MET A 22 28.06 -40.61 -39.57
N TRP A 23 28.09 -40.75 -38.25
CA TRP A 23 27.23 -39.98 -37.36
C TRP A 23 27.54 -38.49 -37.46
N GLU A 24 28.78 -38.06 -37.29
CA GLU A 24 29.19 -36.64 -37.36
C GLU A 24 28.94 -35.99 -38.74
N PHE A 25 29.21 -36.70 -39.84
CA PHE A 25 29.17 -36.12 -41.18
C PHE A 25 27.91 -36.41 -41.99
N GLN A 26 27.13 -37.46 -41.69
CA GLN A 26 25.93 -37.82 -42.46
C GLN A 26 24.62 -37.85 -41.67
N TRP A 27 24.64 -38.17 -40.38
CA TRP A 27 23.39 -38.41 -39.61
C TRP A 27 23.12 -37.42 -38.47
N LYS A 28 24.11 -36.62 -38.05
CA LYS A 28 23.93 -35.61 -37.01
C LYS A 28 22.95 -34.54 -37.49
N PRO A 29 21.82 -34.34 -36.77
CA PRO A 29 20.87 -33.29 -37.11
C PRO A 29 21.59 -31.95 -37.20
N GLN A 30 21.34 -31.20 -38.27
CA GLN A 30 21.95 -29.89 -38.48
C GLN A 30 21.02 -28.83 -37.90
N TYR A 31 21.50 -28.03 -36.96
CA TYR A 31 20.73 -26.93 -36.38
C TYR A 31 20.57 -25.74 -37.37
N ARG A 32 21.46 -25.66 -38.38
CA ARG A 32 21.59 -24.51 -39.28
C ARG A 32 20.32 -24.18 -40.09
N PRO A 33 19.57 -25.14 -40.66
CA PRO A 33 18.30 -24.83 -41.36
C PRO A 33 17.26 -24.20 -40.43
N TYR A 34 17.12 -24.72 -39.21
CA TYR A 34 16.22 -24.15 -38.19
C TYR A 34 16.67 -22.74 -37.79
N TYR A 35 17.97 -22.55 -37.56
CA TYR A 35 18.54 -21.23 -37.25
C TYR A 35 18.28 -20.21 -38.37
N GLU A 36 18.58 -20.55 -39.63
CA GLU A 36 18.37 -19.66 -40.78
C GLU A 36 16.88 -19.32 -40.98
N GLN A 37 15.99 -20.28 -40.74
CA GLN A 37 14.55 -20.05 -40.77
C GLN A 37 14.08 -19.15 -39.61
N GLY A 38 14.58 -19.39 -38.40
CA GLY A 38 14.32 -18.54 -37.23
C GLY A 38 14.75 -17.09 -37.46
N VAL A 39 15.93 -16.87 -38.04
CA VAL A 39 16.42 -15.52 -38.41
C VAL A 39 15.49 -14.84 -39.41
N ARG A 40 14.97 -15.56 -40.42
CA ARG A 40 14.00 -15.00 -41.38
C ARG A 40 12.70 -14.60 -40.69
N PHE A 41 12.17 -15.42 -39.79
CA PHE A 41 10.97 -15.06 -39.02
C PHE A 41 11.22 -13.87 -38.10
N TYR A 42 12.39 -13.83 -37.44
CA TYR A 42 12.78 -12.71 -36.58
C TYR A 42 12.85 -11.39 -37.37
N GLN A 43 13.47 -11.39 -38.56
CA GLN A 43 13.53 -10.22 -39.45
C GLN A 43 12.15 -9.76 -39.95
N GLN A 44 11.17 -10.67 -40.01
CA GLN A 44 9.78 -10.38 -40.34
C GLN A 44 8.95 -9.96 -39.10
N ALA A 45 9.57 -9.78 -37.94
CA ALA A 45 8.93 -9.52 -36.64
C ALA A 45 7.94 -10.62 -36.19
N ARG A 46 8.09 -11.84 -36.70
CA ARG A 46 7.29 -13.02 -36.35
C ARG A 46 7.97 -13.79 -35.21
N TYR A 47 8.00 -13.19 -34.04
CA TYR A 47 8.85 -13.64 -32.93
C TYR A 47 8.42 -14.98 -32.32
N VAL A 48 7.12 -15.30 -32.32
CA VAL A 48 6.64 -16.60 -31.80
C VAL A 48 7.10 -17.74 -32.70
N GLU A 49 6.99 -17.58 -34.02
CA GLU A 49 7.49 -18.56 -34.97
C GLU A 49 9.01 -18.63 -35.00
N ALA A 50 9.69 -17.48 -34.84
CA ALA A 50 11.14 -17.44 -34.70
C ALA A 50 11.60 -18.25 -33.48
N LEU A 51 10.95 -18.06 -32.33
CA LEU A 51 11.27 -18.77 -31.09
C LEU A 51 11.13 -20.29 -31.28
N ALA A 52 10.05 -20.76 -31.90
CA ALA A 52 9.87 -22.19 -32.15
C ALA A 52 11.00 -22.80 -33.03
N GLN A 53 11.55 -22.03 -33.96
CA GLN A 53 12.69 -22.48 -34.76
C GLN A 53 14.02 -22.42 -33.98
N PHE A 54 14.20 -21.41 -33.15
CA PHE A 54 15.38 -21.30 -32.29
C PHE A 54 15.39 -22.39 -31.20
N ASP A 55 14.23 -22.74 -30.61
CA ASP A 55 14.08 -23.84 -29.66
C ASP A 55 14.51 -25.17 -30.31
N ALA A 56 14.09 -25.41 -31.56
CA ALA A 56 14.49 -26.59 -32.32
C ALA A 56 16.00 -26.60 -32.62
N ALA A 57 16.59 -25.45 -32.97
CA ALA A 57 18.03 -25.32 -33.17
C ALA A 57 18.81 -25.54 -31.86
N TYR A 58 18.29 -25.03 -30.75
CA TYR A 58 18.88 -25.10 -29.42
C TYR A 58 18.88 -26.54 -28.87
N ALA A 59 17.82 -27.31 -29.13
CA ALA A 59 17.76 -28.73 -28.80
C ALA A 59 18.86 -29.57 -29.47
N ILE A 60 19.34 -29.15 -30.65
CA ILE A 60 20.40 -29.81 -31.41
C ILE A 60 21.79 -29.29 -30.99
N ALA A 61 21.92 -27.97 -30.80
CA ALA A 61 23.19 -27.29 -30.53
C ALA A 61 23.09 -26.32 -29.34
N PRO A 62 22.93 -26.83 -28.10
CA PRO A 62 22.63 -26.00 -26.92
C PRO A 62 23.79 -25.07 -26.48
N ASN A 63 24.99 -25.27 -27.04
CA ASN A 63 26.17 -24.45 -26.76
C ASN A 63 26.60 -23.58 -27.96
N SER A 64 25.79 -23.53 -29.03
CA SER A 64 26.04 -22.61 -30.14
C SER A 64 25.74 -21.18 -29.70
N LEU A 65 26.75 -20.30 -29.71
CA LEU A 65 26.60 -18.91 -29.28
C LEU A 65 25.54 -18.17 -30.10
N ASP A 66 25.51 -18.39 -31.42
CA ASP A 66 24.55 -17.74 -32.32
C ASP A 66 23.10 -18.12 -31.97
N VAL A 67 22.86 -19.41 -31.68
CA VAL A 67 21.52 -19.92 -31.32
C VAL A 67 21.08 -19.37 -29.97
N VAL A 68 21.96 -19.44 -28.95
CA VAL A 68 21.66 -18.94 -27.60
C VAL A 68 21.48 -17.42 -27.59
N MET A 69 22.22 -16.69 -28.43
CA MET A 69 22.03 -15.25 -28.60
C MET A 69 20.66 -14.92 -29.18
N MET A 70 20.23 -15.63 -30.23
CA MET A 70 18.93 -15.40 -30.85
C MET A 70 17.76 -15.81 -29.94
N GLU A 71 17.92 -16.84 -29.11
CA GLU A 71 16.99 -17.15 -28.01
C GLU A 71 16.82 -15.94 -27.07
N GLY A 72 17.93 -15.34 -26.63
CA GLY A 72 17.92 -14.14 -25.77
C GLY A 72 17.15 -12.98 -26.41
N TRP A 73 17.48 -12.63 -27.65
CA TRP A 73 16.80 -11.53 -28.36
C TRP A 73 15.33 -11.80 -28.66
N THR A 74 14.99 -13.04 -29.04
CA THR A 74 13.60 -13.40 -29.37
C THR A 74 12.73 -13.37 -28.12
N ASN A 75 13.23 -13.90 -27.00
CA ASN A 75 12.54 -13.80 -25.71
C ASN A 75 12.40 -12.35 -25.25
N LEU A 76 13.42 -11.50 -25.46
CA LEU A 76 13.32 -10.07 -25.17
C LEU A 76 12.20 -9.40 -25.99
N LYS A 77 12.11 -9.67 -27.30
CA LYS A 77 11.04 -9.13 -28.17
C LYS A 77 9.64 -9.65 -27.82
N LEU A 78 9.56 -10.80 -27.15
CA LEU A 78 8.33 -11.38 -26.61
C LEU A 78 8.02 -10.92 -25.18
N ASN A 79 8.80 -9.97 -24.61
CA ASN A 79 8.71 -9.50 -23.23
C ASN A 79 8.88 -10.61 -22.17
N ARG A 80 9.60 -11.70 -22.52
CA ARG A 80 9.98 -12.78 -21.62
C ARG A 80 11.34 -12.48 -21.02
N PHE A 81 11.38 -11.50 -20.13
CA PHE A 81 12.63 -10.92 -19.64
C PHE A 81 13.50 -11.89 -18.83
N ASP A 82 12.90 -12.77 -18.02
CA ASP A 82 13.64 -13.76 -17.23
C ASP A 82 14.32 -14.80 -18.13
N ASP A 83 13.61 -15.29 -19.15
CA ASP A 83 14.16 -16.20 -20.15
C ASP A 83 15.27 -15.51 -20.96
N ALA A 84 15.02 -14.27 -21.41
CA ALA A 84 16.02 -13.47 -22.12
C ALA A 84 17.29 -13.28 -21.29
N ARG A 85 17.15 -12.93 -20.00
CA ARG A 85 18.26 -12.78 -19.05
C ARG A 85 19.07 -14.06 -18.95
N MET A 86 18.39 -15.19 -18.75
CA MET A 86 19.02 -16.51 -18.63
C MET A 86 19.90 -16.81 -19.85
N TYR A 87 19.40 -16.55 -21.06
CA TYR A 87 20.15 -16.80 -22.29
C TYR A 87 21.33 -15.85 -22.49
N PHE A 88 21.18 -14.54 -22.22
CA PHE A 88 22.31 -13.61 -22.28
C PHE A 88 23.37 -13.93 -21.22
N ASP A 89 22.97 -14.25 -19.98
CA ASP A 89 23.89 -14.66 -18.91
C ASP A 89 24.64 -15.95 -19.30
N ARG A 90 24.00 -16.86 -20.04
CA ARG A 90 24.66 -18.06 -20.55
C ARG A 90 25.72 -17.72 -21.59
N VAL A 91 25.45 -16.83 -22.54
CA VAL A 91 26.47 -16.37 -23.50
C VAL A 91 27.66 -15.74 -22.77
N LEU A 92 27.39 -14.87 -21.79
CA LEU A 92 28.43 -14.19 -21.02
C LEU A 92 29.23 -15.13 -20.11
N LYS A 93 28.66 -16.27 -19.70
CA LYS A 93 29.42 -17.35 -19.02
C LYS A 93 30.38 -18.08 -19.96
N ILE A 94 30.03 -18.22 -21.24
CA ILE A 94 30.86 -18.90 -22.25
C ILE A 94 31.98 -17.96 -22.72
N ASP A 95 31.65 -16.74 -23.12
CA ASP A 95 32.63 -15.68 -23.41
C ASP A 95 32.11 -14.33 -22.87
N PRO A 96 32.69 -13.81 -21.77
CA PRO A 96 32.29 -12.55 -21.18
C PRO A 96 32.49 -11.32 -22.08
N ARG A 97 33.22 -11.43 -23.20
CA ARG A 97 33.57 -10.30 -24.09
C ARG A 97 32.59 -10.12 -25.25
N VAL A 98 31.57 -10.97 -25.36
CA VAL A 98 30.58 -10.89 -26.45
C VAL A 98 29.73 -9.63 -26.25
N GLU A 99 30.04 -8.59 -27.02
CA GLU A 99 29.44 -7.26 -26.89
C GLU A 99 27.91 -7.30 -27.03
N GLU A 100 27.41 -8.11 -27.96
CA GLU A 100 25.98 -8.24 -28.22
C GLU A 100 25.20 -8.81 -27.02
N ALA A 101 25.78 -9.77 -26.29
CA ALA A 101 25.16 -10.30 -25.07
C ALA A 101 25.21 -9.31 -23.91
N GLN A 102 26.27 -8.49 -23.82
CA GLN A 102 26.34 -7.42 -22.83
C GLN A 102 25.28 -6.36 -23.09
N ILE A 103 25.07 -5.98 -24.35
CA ILE A 103 24.00 -5.06 -24.78
C ILE A 103 22.62 -5.67 -24.51
N GLY A 104 22.41 -6.94 -24.88
CA GLY A 104 21.15 -7.66 -24.61
C GLY A 104 20.83 -7.74 -23.12
N ALA A 105 21.81 -8.07 -22.28
CA ALA A 105 21.66 -8.07 -20.83
C ALA A 105 21.37 -6.66 -20.27
N ALA A 106 22.00 -5.62 -20.83
CA ALA A 106 21.72 -4.23 -20.48
C ALA A 106 20.29 -3.83 -20.86
N PHE A 107 19.77 -4.25 -22.01
CA PHE A 107 18.36 -4.06 -22.36
C PHE A 107 17.43 -4.74 -21.37
N VAL A 108 17.69 -6.00 -21.01
CA VAL A 108 16.90 -6.70 -20.00
C VAL A 108 16.94 -5.96 -18.66
N ALA A 109 18.11 -5.49 -18.23
CA ALA A 109 18.25 -4.73 -16.98
C ALA A 109 17.47 -3.39 -17.03
N MET A 110 17.47 -2.72 -18.18
CA MET A 110 16.72 -1.47 -18.38
C MET A 110 15.20 -1.71 -18.38
N GLU A 111 14.71 -2.69 -19.16
CA GLU A 111 13.27 -3.00 -19.28
C GLU A 111 12.67 -3.53 -17.98
N THR A 112 13.42 -4.34 -17.23
CA THR A 112 12.96 -4.87 -15.93
C THR A 112 13.18 -3.90 -14.78
N GLY A 113 14.03 -2.88 -14.96
CA GLY A 113 14.58 -2.08 -13.87
C GLY A 113 15.44 -2.88 -12.87
N ARG A 114 15.81 -4.13 -13.19
CA ARG A 114 16.54 -5.06 -12.29
C ARG A 114 17.92 -5.36 -12.84
N GLY A 115 18.92 -4.63 -12.36
CA GLY A 115 20.33 -4.85 -12.71
C GLY A 115 21.07 -3.53 -12.84
N LYS A 116 22.40 -3.59 -12.82
CA LYS A 116 23.25 -2.41 -12.97
C LYS A 116 23.65 -2.25 -14.44
N LEU A 117 23.40 -1.08 -15.00
CA LEU A 117 23.97 -0.67 -16.28
C LEU A 117 25.39 -0.15 -16.04
N ASP A 118 26.39 -0.75 -16.68
CA ASP A 118 27.76 -0.26 -16.57
C ASP A 118 28.02 0.84 -17.60
N TYR A 119 27.98 2.09 -17.15
CA TYR A 119 28.25 3.25 -17.99
C TYR A 119 29.60 3.16 -18.69
N ARG A 120 30.66 2.64 -18.05
CA ARG A 120 32.02 2.59 -18.64
C ARG A 120 32.04 1.66 -19.87
N ILE A 121 31.35 0.53 -19.77
CA ILE A 121 31.23 -0.44 -20.85
C ILE A 121 30.35 0.15 -21.97
N LEU A 122 29.16 0.64 -21.63
CA LEU A 122 28.20 1.14 -22.62
C LEU A 122 28.73 2.39 -23.35
N ALA A 123 29.44 3.28 -22.66
CA ALA A 123 30.06 4.46 -23.27
C ALA A 123 31.15 4.08 -24.29
N LYS A 124 31.90 3.00 -24.06
CA LYS A 124 32.86 2.47 -25.04
C LYS A 124 32.15 2.01 -26.31
N TYR A 125 31.03 1.30 -26.18
CA TYR A 125 30.22 0.85 -27.32
C TYR A 125 29.62 2.02 -28.08
N LEU A 126 29.14 3.04 -27.38
CA LEU A 126 28.66 4.26 -28.04
C LEU A 126 29.79 4.95 -28.81
N GLY A 127 31.02 5.00 -28.26
CA GLY A 127 32.18 5.54 -28.98
C GLY A 127 32.50 4.81 -30.29
N GLN A 128 32.23 3.50 -30.37
CA GLN A 128 32.39 2.70 -31.59
C GLN A 128 31.19 2.80 -32.54
N ARG A 129 29.99 3.04 -31.99
CA ARG A 129 28.70 3.09 -32.69
C ARG A 129 27.97 4.39 -32.36
N VAL A 130 28.60 5.53 -32.66
CA VAL A 130 28.17 6.87 -32.17
C VAL A 130 26.72 7.21 -32.54
N SER A 131 26.22 6.68 -33.65
CA SER A 131 24.86 6.92 -34.15
C SER A 131 23.89 5.77 -33.87
N ASP A 132 24.24 4.76 -33.06
CA ASP A 132 23.36 3.64 -32.75
C ASP A 132 22.38 4.02 -31.62
N PRO A 133 21.08 4.24 -31.92
CA PRO A 133 20.12 4.66 -30.91
C PRO A 133 19.88 3.58 -29.85
N ASN A 134 20.12 2.30 -30.15
CA ASN A 134 20.00 1.19 -29.21
C ASN A 134 21.06 1.28 -28.10
N VAL A 135 22.29 1.67 -28.45
CA VAL A 135 23.36 1.86 -27.46
C VAL A 135 23.17 3.18 -26.74
N ALA A 136 22.80 4.25 -27.46
CA ALA A 136 22.61 5.57 -26.87
C ALA A 136 21.53 5.58 -25.77
N ILE A 137 20.41 4.87 -25.95
CA ILE A 137 19.36 4.78 -24.92
C ILE A 137 19.86 4.04 -23.68
N LEU A 138 20.69 3.00 -23.83
CA LEU A 138 21.30 2.27 -22.72
C LEU A 138 22.31 3.13 -21.96
N VAL A 139 23.14 3.92 -22.67
CA VAL A 139 24.06 4.86 -22.00
C VAL A 139 23.25 5.93 -21.25
N ALA A 140 22.12 6.39 -21.79
CA ALA A 140 21.26 7.36 -21.10
C ALA A 140 20.66 6.78 -19.82
N GLY A 141 20.17 5.53 -19.89
CA GLY A 141 19.75 4.77 -18.71
C GLY A 141 20.88 4.57 -17.69
N ALA A 142 22.10 4.29 -18.15
CA ALA A 142 23.27 4.09 -17.29
C ALA A 142 23.70 5.37 -16.57
N LEU A 143 23.74 6.50 -17.29
CA LEU A 143 24.00 7.82 -16.71
C LEU A 143 22.95 8.16 -15.64
N LEU A 144 21.69 7.85 -15.92
CA LEU A 144 20.60 8.06 -14.96
C LEU A 144 20.82 7.22 -13.70
N GLN A 145 21.16 5.92 -13.82
CA GLN A 145 21.48 5.06 -12.66
C GLN A 145 22.71 5.54 -11.87
N ASP A 146 23.72 6.07 -12.55
CA ASP A 146 24.94 6.60 -11.93
C ASP A 146 24.76 8.02 -11.33
N GLY A 147 23.54 8.60 -11.42
CA GLY A 147 23.23 9.92 -10.87
C GLY A 147 23.73 11.10 -11.68
N LYS A 148 24.11 10.86 -12.94
CA LYS A 148 24.45 11.89 -13.92
C LYS A 148 23.21 12.28 -14.72
N THR A 149 22.17 12.71 -14.00
CA THR A 149 20.81 12.85 -14.56
C THR A 149 20.76 13.93 -15.63
N PHE A 150 21.51 15.02 -15.49
CA PHE A 150 21.55 16.07 -16.52
C PHE A 150 22.18 15.56 -17.83
N GLU A 151 23.30 14.82 -17.77
CA GLU A 151 23.93 14.22 -18.95
C GLU A 151 23.00 13.19 -19.62
N ALA A 152 22.28 12.39 -18.81
CA ALA A 152 21.26 11.48 -19.31
C ALA A 152 20.16 12.24 -20.06
N ALA A 153 19.67 13.36 -19.50
CA ALA A 153 18.66 14.20 -20.12
C ALA A 153 19.12 14.76 -21.47
N GLU A 154 20.37 15.22 -21.60
CA GLU A 154 20.89 15.69 -22.88
C GLU A 154 20.86 14.60 -23.96
N MET A 155 21.15 13.34 -23.59
CA MET A 155 21.07 12.23 -24.53
C MET A 155 19.64 11.85 -24.88
N PHE A 156 18.73 11.79 -23.90
CA PHE A 156 17.31 11.59 -24.17
C PHE A 156 16.74 12.68 -25.08
N HIS A 157 17.15 13.94 -24.87
CA HIS A 157 16.78 15.05 -25.75
C HIS A 157 17.25 14.78 -27.19
N ARG A 158 18.49 14.35 -27.41
CA ARG A 158 18.99 14.03 -28.77
C ARG A 158 18.22 12.86 -29.42
N LEU A 159 17.79 11.87 -28.63
CA LEU A 159 17.07 10.69 -29.11
C LEU A 159 15.57 10.91 -29.35
N ARG A 160 14.98 12.02 -28.91
CA ARG A 160 13.52 12.23 -28.91
C ARG A 160 12.82 12.16 -30.28
N ASN A 161 13.58 12.34 -31.37
CA ASN A 161 13.08 12.28 -32.74
C ASN A 161 13.42 10.94 -33.44
N ASP A 162 14.02 9.99 -32.71
CA ASP A 162 14.34 8.68 -33.23
C ASP A 162 13.09 7.83 -33.47
N SER A 163 13.10 7.03 -34.53
CA SER A 163 11.95 6.20 -34.93
C SER A 163 11.62 5.05 -33.96
N SER A 164 12.61 4.54 -33.23
CA SER A 164 12.46 3.40 -32.32
C SER A 164 12.29 3.84 -30.87
N TYR A 165 13.02 4.88 -30.45
CA TYR A 165 13.06 5.31 -29.04
C TYR A 165 12.57 6.73 -28.79
N GLY A 166 12.10 7.46 -29.82
CA GLY A 166 11.76 8.88 -29.71
C GLY A 166 10.73 9.19 -28.62
N GLU A 167 9.64 8.43 -28.55
CA GLU A 167 8.58 8.63 -27.54
C GLU A 167 9.09 8.34 -26.11
N VAL A 168 9.82 7.23 -25.94
CA VAL A 168 10.41 6.82 -24.65
C VAL A 168 11.40 7.89 -24.17
N ALA A 169 12.29 8.33 -25.06
CA ALA A 169 13.28 9.35 -24.76
C ALA A 169 12.65 10.71 -24.47
N ALA A 170 11.62 11.12 -25.24
CA ALA A 170 10.87 12.34 -24.98
C ALA A 170 10.18 12.32 -23.61
N THR A 171 9.59 11.17 -23.24
CA THR A 171 8.94 10.97 -21.94
C THR A 171 9.94 11.01 -20.81
N ALA A 172 11.05 10.27 -20.91
CA ALA A 172 12.12 10.27 -19.92
C ALA A 172 12.71 11.68 -19.72
N TRP A 173 12.99 12.39 -20.82
CA TRP A 173 13.47 13.77 -20.79
C TRP A 173 12.49 14.71 -20.07
N ARG A 174 11.19 14.66 -20.40
CA ARG A 174 10.18 15.48 -19.72
C ARG A 174 10.07 15.13 -18.23
N ARG A 175 10.11 13.85 -17.86
CA ARG A 175 10.04 13.41 -16.46
C ARG A 175 11.20 13.93 -15.63
N ILE A 176 12.42 13.91 -16.17
CA ILE A 176 13.62 14.40 -15.49
C ILE A 176 13.45 15.85 -15.03
N PHE A 177 12.77 16.69 -15.82
CA PHE A 177 12.55 18.12 -15.48
C PHE A 177 11.15 18.42 -14.90
N GLY A 178 10.29 17.41 -14.76
CA GLY A 178 8.90 17.58 -14.34
C GLY A 178 8.06 18.38 -15.33
N LEU A 179 8.13 18.03 -16.63
CA LEU A 179 7.53 18.75 -17.75
C LEU A 179 6.51 17.94 -18.56
N GLU A 180 5.96 16.83 -18.02
CA GLU A 180 5.08 15.94 -18.79
C GLU A 180 3.87 16.66 -19.40
N ASP A 181 3.21 17.52 -18.62
CA ASP A 181 2.02 18.27 -18.99
C ASP A 181 2.17 19.79 -18.75
N SER A 182 3.42 20.27 -18.74
CA SER A 182 3.78 21.68 -18.55
C SER A 182 4.55 22.21 -19.75
N ASP A 183 4.18 23.42 -20.20
CA ASP A 183 4.85 24.13 -21.31
C ASP A 183 6.06 24.97 -20.84
N ASP A 184 6.58 24.67 -19.64
CA ASP A 184 7.73 25.41 -19.10
C ASP A 184 9.00 25.03 -19.87
N PRO A 185 9.93 25.98 -20.10
CA PRO A 185 11.20 25.64 -20.71
C PRO A 185 12.03 24.77 -19.76
N ALA A 186 12.70 23.75 -20.31
CA ALA A 186 13.71 23.01 -19.56
C ALA A 186 14.94 23.89 -19.29
N PRO A 187 15.59 23.76 -18.12
CA PRO A 187 16.80 24.50 -17.83
C PRO A 187 17.93 24.06 -18.76
N THR A 188 18.76 25.01 -19.21
CA THR A 188 19.91 24.75 -20.09
C THR A 188 21.15 24.24 -19.34
N GLY A 189 21.09 24.19 -18.01
CA GLY A 189 22.15 23.73 -17.12
C GLY A 189 21.65 23.65 -15.68
N LEU A 190 22.44 23.03 -14.80
CA LEU A 190 22.15 23.02 -13.38
C LEU A 190 22.35 24.42 -12.76
N PRO A 191 21.34 24.97 -12.05
CA PRO A 191 21.51 26.23 -11.33
C PRO A 191 22.67 26.15 -10.32
N LYS A 192 23.47 27.20 -10.26
CA LYS A 192 24.57 27.29 -9.27
C LYS A 192 23.99 27.50 -7.88
N LYS A 193 24.55 26.80 -6.89
CA LYS A 193 24.24 27.04 -5.48
C LYS A 193 24.54 28.49 -5.11
N GLN A 194 23.54 29.19 -4.58
CA GLN A 194 23.63 30.60 -4.23
C GLN A 194 23.50 30.80 -2.73
N LYS A 195 24.58 31.28 -2.10
CA LYS A 195 24.59 31.67 -0.69
C LYS A 195 24.03 33.09 -0.52
N ALA A 196 23.07 33.27 0.38
CA ALA A 196 22.50 34.58 0.68
C ALA A 196 23.54 35.49 1.38
N GLY A 197 23.40 36.81 1.25
CA GLY A 197 24.35 37.78 1.83
C GLY A 197 24.40 37.77 3.37
N GLY A 198 23.38 37.22 4.03
CA GLY A 198 23.31 37.00 5.47
C GLY A 198 22.31 35.90 5.81
N LEU A 199 22.30 35.45 7.08
CA LEU A 199 21.41 34.39 7.53
C LEU A 199 19.94 34.74 7.33
N GLN A 200 19.19 33.86 6.68
CA GLN A 200 17.76 33.98 6.43
C GLN A 200 16.99 33.03 7.35
N VAL A 201 15.98 33.55 8.05
CA VAL A 201 15.07 32.80 8.92
C VAL A 201 13.66 33.35 8.76
N GLY A 202 12.80 32.64 8.03
CA GLY A 202 11.40 33.01 7.81
C GLY A 202 10.42 32.38 8.80
N TYR A 203 10.85 31.30 9.45
CA TYR A 203 10.03 30.51 10.39
C TYR A 203 10.88 30.12 11.59
N ARG A 204 10.25 30.05 12.77
CA ARG A 204 10.95 29.60 13.99
C ARG A 204 10.06 28.78 14.91
N ALA A 205 10.66 27.82 15.59
CA ALA A 205 10.09 27.09 16.71
C ALA A 205 10.77 27.55 18.01
N THR A 206 9.99 28.04 18.96
CA THR A 206 10.47 28.42 20.30
C THR A 206 9.62 27.72 21.35
N LYS A 207 10.00 27.79 22.63
CA LYS A 207 9.18 27.26 23.74
C LYS A 207 7.73 27.78 23.75
N ASP A 208 7.49 28.97 23.17
CA ASP A 208 6.19 29.64 23.15
C ASP A 208 5.33 29.22 21.93
N GLY A 209 5.89 28.47 20.98
CA GLY A 209 5.18 27.89 19.84
C GLY A 209 5.90 28.04 18.50
N LEU A 210 5.13 28.00 17.42
CA LEU A 210 5.59 28.14 16.04
C LEU A 210 5.27 29.53 15.51
N PHE A 211 6.22 30.14 14.79
CA PHE A 211 6.10 31.51 14.30
C PHE A 211 6.51 31.64 12.83
N ILE A 212 5.83 32.53 12.12
CA ILE A 212 6.15 33.01 10.77
C ILE A 212 6.55 34.48 10.84
N LEU A 213 7.55 34.88 10.06
CA LEU A 213 7.96 36.28 9.92
C LEU A 213 7.13 36.95 8.81
N GLU A 214 6.26 37.88 9.18
CA GLU A 214 5.45 38.66 8.24
C GLU A 214 5.69 40.16 8.47
N ASN A 215 6.09 40.89 7.42
CA ASN A 215 6.35 42.33 7.48
C ASN A 215 7.31 42.75 8.61
N GLY A 216 8.30 41.90 8.94
CA GLY A 216 9.27 42.13 10.01
C GLY A 216 8.79 41.75 11.41
N GLU A 217 7.55 41.27 11.56
CA GLU A 217 6.98 40.85 12.84
C GLU A 217 6.81 39.33 12.90
N TRP A 218 7.14 38.76 14.06
CA TRP A 218 6.91 37.34 14.33
C TRP A 218 5.47 37.10 14.76
N LYS A 219 4.71 36.37 13.94
CA LYS A 219 3.34 35.99 14.25
C LYS A 219 3.25 34.51 14.57
N LYS A 220 2.57 34.19 15.67
CA LYS A 220 2.31 32.80 16.05
C LYS A 220 1.34 32.18 15.04
N PHE A 221 1.60 30.95 14.61
CA PHE A 221 0.66 30.19 13.78
C PHE A 221 0.49 28.78 14.34
N TYR A 222 -0.70 28.23 14.14
CA TYR A 222 -1.06 26.85 14.48
C TYR A 222 -1.05 26.02 13.20
N VAL A 223 -0.44 24.84 13.20
CA VAL A 223 -0.38 24.00 11.98
C VAL A 223 -1.71 23.29 11.79
N ASN A 224 -2.42 23.66 10.72
CA ASN A 224 -3.55 22.91 10.16
C ASN A 224 -3.05 22.34 8.84
N GLY A 225 -2.58 21.09 8.86
CA GLY A 225 -1.88 20.51 7.72
C GLY A 225 -2.61 19.35 7.08
N VAL A 226 -2.13 18.98 5.89
CA VAL A 226 -2.48 17.73 5.19
C VAL A 226 -1.22 17.08 4.62
N ASN A 227 -1.15 15.75 4.71
CA ASN A 227 -0.06 14.96 4.14
C ASN A 227 -0.29 14.66 2.67
N LEU A 228 0.78 14.74 1.89
CA LEU A 228 0.81 14.35 0.49
C LEU A 228 1.90 13.30 0.25
N GLY A 229 1.48 12.16 -0.27
CA GLY A 229 2.36 11.06 -0.64
C GLY A 229 2.82 11.05 -2.08
N PRO A 230 3.78 10.17 -2.42
CA PRO A 230 4.23 9.99 -3.78
C PRO A 230 3.24 9.17 -4.61
N GLY A 231 2.33 8.41 -4.01
CA GLY A 231 1.41 7.55 -4.77
C GLY A 231 0.02 8.15 -4.96
N SER A 232 -0.64 7.68 -6.01
CA SER A 232 -2.08 7.83 -6.23
C SER A 232 -2.61 6.53 -6.87
N PRO A 233 -3.92 6.30 -6.91
CA PRO A 233 -4.46 5.06 -7.48
C PRO A 233 -3.92 4.77 -8.89
N GLY A 234 -3.47 3.53 -9.10
CA GLY A 234 -2.81 3.11 -10.34
C GLY A 234 -1.30 3.32 -10.39
N PHE A 235 -0.72 4.06 -9.44
CA PHE A 235 0.72 4.36 -9.40
C PHE A 235 1.38 3.70 -8.19
N ALA A 236 2.51 3.02 -8.43
CA ALA A 236 3.36 2.53 -7.35
C ALA A 236 4.13 3.69 -6.70
N PRO A 237 4.60 3.58 -5.45
CA PRO A 237 5.41 4.64 -4.80
C PRO A 237 6.70 4.96 -5.55
N ALA A 238 7.25 3.97 -6.27
CA ALA A 238 8.43 4.15 -7.11
C ALA A 238 8.13 4.88 -8.44
N GLN A 239 6.85 5.07 -8.77
CA GLN A 239 6.38 5.72 -10.00
C GLN A 239 5.36 6.82 -9.65
N PRO A 240 5.78 7.84 -8.89
CA PRO A 240 4.88 8.92 -8.49
C PRO A 240 4.30 9.67 -9.70
N PRO A 241 3.16 10.38 -9.56
CA PRO A 241 2.66 11.25 -10.61
C PRO A 241 3.71 12.29 -11.01
N HIS A 242 3.87 12.50 -12.31
CA HIS A 242 4.77 13.51 -12.89
C HIS A 242 3.98 14.69 -13.52
N SER A 243 2.66 14.76 -13.27
CA SER A 243 1.77 15.81 -13.76
C SER A 243 1.84 17.06 -12.87
N VAL A 244 2.26 18.17 -13.45
CA VAL A 244 2.24 19.51 -12.83
C VAL A 244 0.80 19.95 -12.58
N LYS A 245 -0.13 19.64 -13.49
CA LYS A 245 -1.55 20.02 -13.33
C LYS A 245 -2.20 19.31 -12.14
N GLN A 246 -1.93 18.03 -11.96
CA GLN A 246 -2.45 17.25 -10.84
C GLN A 246 -1.94 17.81 -9.50
N TYR A 247 -0.65 18.09 -9.36
CA TYR A 247 -0.12 18.70 -8.14
C TYR A 247 -0.69 20.11 -7.91
N ALA A 248 -0.89 20.91 -8.96
CA ALA A 248 -1.51 22.23 -8.83
C ALA A 248 -2.96 22.13 -8.32
N GLU A 249 -3.73 21.14 -8.79
CA GLU A 249 -5.07 20.88 -8.28
C GLU A 249 -5.05 20.44 -6.81
N TRP A 250 -4.13 19.57 -6.42
CA TRP A 250 -3.98 19.15 -5.02
C TRP A 250 -3.56 20.28 -4.08
N LEU A 251 -2.67 21.18 -4.53
CA LEU A 251 -2.30 22.37 -3.77
C LEU A 251 -3.49 23.31 -3.56
N LYS A 252 -4.26 23.55 -4.63
CA LYS A 252 -5.50 24.33 -4.57
C LYS A 252 -6.51 23.69 -3.61
N ASN A 253 -6.76 22.39 -3.73
CA ASN A 253 -7.67 21.67 -2.83
C ASN A 253 -7.19 21.75 -1.37
N SER A 254 -5.88 21.68 -1.12
CA SER A 254 -5.33 21.81 0.24
C SER A 254 -5.60 23.20 0.84
N GLU A 255 -5.52 24.27 0.04
CA GLU A 255 -5.90 25.62 0.52
C GLU A 255 -7.41 25.79 0.69
N GLU A 256 -8.21 25.23 -0.22
CA GLU A 256 -9.67 25.26 -0.09
C GLU A 256 -10.14 24.51 1.16
N LEU A 257 -9.45 23.44 1.56
CA LEU A 257 -9.63 22.76 2.85
C LEU A 257 -9.35 23.70 4.04
N GLY A 258 -8.61 24.80 3.86
CA GLY A 258 -8.16 25.69 4.92
C GLY A 258 -6.82 25.25 5.53
N ALA A 259 -6.09 24.32 4.89
CA ALA A 259 -4.77 23.92 5.35
C ALA A 259 -3.75 25.04 5.09
N ASN A 260 -2.88 25.30 6.06
CA ASN A 260 -1.76 26.25 5.94
C ASN A 260 -0.40 25.56 5.74
N VAL A 261 -0.37 24.23 5.88
CA VAL A 261 0.80 23.39 5.64
C VAL A 261 0.40 22.22 4.75
N ILE A 262 1.17 21.97 3.71
CA ILE A 262 1.22 20.67 3.03
C ILE A 262 2.52 19.98 3.45
N ARG A 263 2.43 18.72 3.90
CA ARG A 263 3.61 17.91 4.24
C ARG A 263 3.90 16.92 3.13
N ALA A 264 5.08 17.02 2.54
CA ALA A 264 5.64 16.01 1.66
C ALA A 264 6.51 15.07 2.51
N TYR A 265 6.09 13.82 2.71
CA TYR A 265 6.79 12.88 3.59
C TYR A 265 8.03 12.21 2.95
N THR A 266 8.30 12.51 1.67
CA THR A 266 9.56 12.23 0.96
C THR A 266 9.83 13.37 -0.04
N LEU A 267 10.95 13.34 -0.76
CA LEU A 267 11.15 14.23 -1.90
C LEU A 267 10.19 13.81 -3.02
N LEU A 268 9.28 14.69 -3.44
CA LEU A 268 8.36 14.42 -4.55
C LEU A 268 9.04 14.73 -5.91
N PRO A 269 8.51 14.28 -7.06
CA PRO A 269 9.10 14.61 -8.36
C PRO A 269 9.25 16.11 -8.62
N PRO A 270 10.15 16.55 -9.52
CA PRO A 270 10.31 17.96 -9.89
C PRO A 270 9.00 18.66 -10.28
N ALA A 271 8.04 17.91 -10.85
CA ALA A 271 6.70 18.40 -11.18
C ALA A 271 5.95 19.01 -9.98
N PHE A 272 6.09 18.45 -8.78
CA PHE A 272 5.49 18.98 -7.56
C PHE A 272 6.06 20.36 -7.22
N TYR A 273 7.38 20.52 -7.20
CA TYR A 273 8.03 21.78 -6.85
C TYR A 273 7.77 22.88 -7.88
N ARG A 274 7.61 22.50 -9.15
CA ARG A 274 7.14 23.40 -10.22
C ARG A 274 5.70 23.84 -10.02
N ALA A 275 4.79 22.90 -9.74
CA ALA A 275 3.41 23.23 -9.39
C ALA A 275 3.34 24.12 -8.15
N TYR A 276 4.13 23.82 -7.12
CA TYR A 276 4.22 24.59 -5.88
C TYR A 276 4.72 26.00 -6.13
N LYS A 277 5.82 26.18 -6.88
CA LYS A 277 6.33 27.51 -7.22
C LYS A 277 5.31 28.34 -8.00
N LYS A 278 4.62 27.72 -8.97
CA LYS A 278 3.53 28.38 -9.72
C LYS A 278 2.38 28.80 -8.81
N HIS A 279 1.97 27.91 -7.90
CA HIS A 279 0.90 28.17 -6.94
C HIS A 279 1.21 29.37 -6.03
N ILE A 280 2.43 29.40 -5.48
CA ILE A 280 2.91 30.53 -4.67
C ILE A 280 2.97 31.84 -5.48
N ASN A 281 3.53 31.81 -6.70
CA ASN A 281 3.60 33.00 -7.55
C ASN A 281 2.21 33.53 -7.94
N ALA A 282 1.19 32.66 -7.95
CA ALA A 282 -0.20 33.02 -8.18
C ALA A 282 -0.92 33.56 -6.92
N GLY A 283 -0.22 33.69 -5.79
CA GLY A 283 -0.75 34.22 -4.53
C GLY A 283 -1.17 33.17 -3.51
N GLY A 284 -0.86 31.88 -3.75
CA GLY A 284 -1.01 30.82 -2.76
C GLY A 284 -0.21 31.10 -1.48
N LYS A 285 -0.74 30.68 -0.34
CA LYS A 285 -0.20 30.91 1.01
C LYS A 285 0.19 29.63 1.74
N ILE A 286 -0.19 28.46 1.23
CA ILE A 286 0.16 27.18 1.85
C ILE A 286 1.69 26.98 1.89
N THR A 287 2.22 26.65 3.07
CA THR A 287 3.65 26.42 3.30
C THR A 287 3.98 24.93 3.23
N LEU A 288 5.27 24.59 3.01
CA LEU A 288 5.73 23.21 2.88
C LEU A 288 6.43 22.72 4.16
N TYR A 289 6.00 21.58 4.68
CA TYR A 289 6.80 20.73 5.56
C TYR A 289 7.49 19.67 4.70
N GLN A 290 8.82 19.75 4.57
CA GLN A 290 9.58 18.79 3.78
C GLN A 290 10.22 17.75 4.69
N GLN A 291 9.84 16.48 4.56
CA GLN A 291 10.56 15.41 5.23
C GLN A 291 11.73 14.89 4.39
N ILE A 292 12.80 14.53 5.09
CA ILE A 292 13.96 13.80 4.61
C ILE A 292 13.81 12.36 5.09
N TRP A 293 13.28 11.52 4.21
CA TRP A 293 13.05 10.11 4.48
C TRP A 293 14.37 9.34 4.41
N ILE A 294 14.77 8.74 5.53
CA ILE A 294 16.02 7.98 5.66
C ILE A 294 15.70 6.48 5.52
N SER A 295 16.44 5.76 4.67
CA SER A 295 16.22 4.32 4.41
C SER A 295 16.55 3.42 5.61
N ASP A 296 16.31 2.12 5.47
CA ASP A 296 16.77 1.12 6.43
C ASP A 296 18.30 1.06 6.51
N PRO A 297 18.89 1.07 7.73
CA PRO A 297 20.32 0.85 7.88
C PRO A 297 20.70 -0.63 7.66
N PRO A 298 21.83 -0.91 6.98
CA PRO A 298 22.41 -2.24 6.96
C PRO A 298 22.62 -2.77 8.38
N ASN A 299 22.35 -4.06 8.59
CA ASN A 299 22.50 -4.73 9.89
C ASN A 299 21.76 -4.04 11.06
N LYS A 300 20.74 -3.23 10.77
CA LYS A 300 19.99 -2.45 11.77
C LYS A 300 20.88 -1.48 12.60
N ASP A 301 22.01 -1.02 12.05
CA ASP A 301 22.95 -0.12 12.73
C ASP A 301 23.01 1.27 12.05
N LEU A 302 22.52 2.29 12.74
CA LEU A 302 22.55 3.68 12.25
C LEU A 302 23.98 4.23 12.07
N TYR A 303 24.99 3.65 12.72
CA TYR A 303 26.39 4.07 12.58
C TYR A 303 27.16 3.30 11.50
N ASP A 304 26.51 2.45 10.71
CA ASP A 304 27.14 1.90 9.52
C ASP A 304 27.68 3.05 8.63
N ALA A 305 28.97 3.00 8.30
CA ALA A 305 29.65 4.11 7.64
C ALA A 305 29.02 4.45 6.28
N SER A 306 28.55 3.44 5.54
CA SER A 306 27.89 3.64 4.27
C SER A 306 26.52 4.29 4.45
N PHE A 307 25.82 3.93 5.53
CA PHE A 307 24.51 4.47 5.85
C PHE A 307 24.57 5.93 6.34
N VAL A 308 25.55 6.28 7.17
CA VAL A 308 25.78 7.67 7.61
C VAL A 308 26.02 8.57 6.41
N GLU A 309 26.87 8.16 5.46
CA GLU A 309 27.14 8.95 4.26
C GLU A 309 25.93 9.00 3.31
N GLN A 310 25.15 7.93 3.19
CA GLN A 310 23.88 7.95 2.46
C GLN A 310 22.86 8.91 3.09
N SER A 311 22.77 8.94 4.42
CA SER A 311 21.88 9.84 5.16
C SER A 311 22.26 11.30 4.95
N LYS A 312 23.55 11.63 5.07
CA LYS A 312 24.07 12.97 4.76
C LYS A 312 23.87 13.34 3.28
N ALA A 313 24.03 12.40 2.36
CA ALA A 313 23.77 12.63 0.94
C ALA A 313 22.29 12.94 0.69
N GLU A 314 21.36 12.20 1.30
CA GLU A 314 19.92 12.48 1.20
C GLU A 314 19.58 13.88 1.76
N ILE A 315 20.17 14.26 2.90
CA ILE A 315 20.04 15.63 3.44
C ILE A 315 20.49 16.66 2.40
N ARG A 316 21.67 16.49 1.80
CA ARG A 316 22.16 17.41 0.75
C ARG A 316 21.23 17.46 -0.44
N HIS A 317 20.78 16.32 -0.96
CA HIS A 317 19.88 16.26 -2.11
C HIS A 317 18.57 16.99 -1.86
N VAL A 318 17.94 16.78 -0.70
CA VAL A 318 16.67 17.44 -0.37
C VAL A 318 16.88 18.94 -0.19
N ILE A 319 17.89 19.37 0.57
CA ILE A 319 18.15 20.80 0.78
C ILE A 319 18.50 21.49 -0.55
N ASP A 320 19.37 20.90 -1.36
CA ASP A 320 19.72 21.43 -2.68
C ASP A 320 18.49 21.53 -3.59
N ALA A 321 17.56 20.57 -3.51
CA ALA A 321 16.33 20.56 -4.30
C ALA A 321 15.39 21.68 -3.89
N LEU A 322 15.22 21.93 -2.59
CA LEU A 322 14.42 23.07 -2.08
C LEU A 322 15.00 24.43 -2.51
N HIS A 323 16.32 24.50 -2.70
CA HIS A 323 17.01 25.67 -3.24
C HIS A 323 17.00 25.75 -4.78
N GLY A 324 16.42 24.77 -5.48
CA GLY A 324 16.37 24.72 -6.95
C GLY A 324 17.74 24.52 -7.59
N SER A 325 18.62 23.73 -6.99
CA SER A 325 20.00 23.50 -7.46
C SER A 325 20.44 22.05 -7.31
N ALA A 326 19.55 21.08 -7.50
CA ALA A 326 19.86 19.66 -7.32
C ALA A 326 19.73 18.83 -8.60
N ASP A 327 20.75 17.99 -8.82
CA ASP A 327 20.65 16.74 -9.58
C ASP A 327 20.48 15.61 -8.58
N VAL A 328 19.34 14.93 -8.63
CA VAL A 328 18.99 13.89 -7.68
C VAL A 328 18.88 12.53 -8.39
N PRO A 329 19.73 11.55 -8.05
CA PRO A 329 19.76 10.24 -8.69
C PRO A 329 18.48 9.44 -8.42
N PRO A 330 18.06 8.51 -9.29
CA PRO A 330 16.95 7.60 -9.01
C PRO A 330 17.16 6.79 -7.72
N LYS A 331 16.11 6.72 -6.90
CA LYS A 331 16.05 5.87 -5.70
C LYS A 331 14.60 5.41 -5.54
N ARG A 332 14.40 4.19 -5.07
CA ARG A 332 13.05 3.63 -4.86
C ARG A 332 12.28 4.52 -3.86
N ALA A 333 11.00 4.79 -4.16
CA ALA A 333 10.08 5.56 -3.31
C ALA A 333 10.54 7.00 -2.98
N ARG A 334 11.39 7.60 -3.81
CA ARG A 334 11.89 8.98 -3.67
C ARG A 334 11.99 9.64 -5.04
N GLY A 335 11.47 10.86 -5.17
CA GLY A 335 11.49 11.64 -6.41
C GLY A 335 12.91 11.88 -6.92
N ASN A 336 13.11 11.84 -8.23
CA ASN A 336 14.43 12.01 -8.86
C ASN A 336 14.32 12.91 -10.08
N GLY A 337 15.47 13.37 -10.58
CA GLY A 337 15.53 14.31 -11.68
C GLY A 337 16.27 15.60 -11.32
N ILE A 338 15.99 16.63 -12.10
CA ILE A 338 16.58 17.96 -11.97
C ILE A 338 15.59 18.88 -11.30
N TYR A 339 15.98 19.41 -10.13
CA TYR A 339 15.18 20.35 -9.34
C TYR A 339 15.73 21.75 -9.56
N ASP A 340 15.07 22.50 -10.42
CA ASP A 340 15.41 23.87 -10.83
C ASP A 340 14.51 24.94 -10.19
N GLN A 341 13.55 24.53 -9.36
CA GLN A 341 12.57 25.41 -8.73
C GLN A 341 12.95 25.70 -7.29
N ARG A 342 13.35 26.95 -7.01
CA ARG A 342 13.64 27.42 -5.65
C ARG A 342 12.36 27.74 -4.89
N VAL A 343 12.12 26.98 -3.81
CA VAL A 343 10.90 27.05 -2.97
C VAL A 343 11.19 27.26 -1.48
N ILE A 344 12.47 27.27 -1.08
CA ILE A 344 12.93 27.32 0.32
C ILE A 344 12.30 28.44 1.17
N GLU A 345 11.94 29.58 0.55
CA GLU A 345 11.29 30.71 1.21
C GLU A 345 9.93 30.34 1.83
N HIS A 346 9.28 29.31 1.30
CA HIS A 346 7.96 28.84 1.70
C HIS A 346 8.00 27.47 2.41
N VAL A 347 9.20 26.99 2.74
CA VAL A 347 9.40 25.78 3.55
C VAL A 347 9.40 26.18 5.02
N SER A 348 8.32 25.83 5.72
CA SER A 348 8.09 26.21 7.11
C SER A 348 8.69 25.23 8.12
N ALA A 349 9.02 24.00 7.71
CA ALA A 349 9.83 23.07 8.49
C ALA A 349 10.51 21.99 7.62
N VAL A 350 11.61 21.43 8.14
CA VAL A 350 12.26 20.24 7.59
C VAL A 350 12.24 19.11 8.64
N LEU A 351 11.73 17.94 8.28
CA LEU A 351 11.62 16.78 9.18
C LEU A 351 12.66 15.72 8.83
N LEU A 352 13.24 15.05 9.81
CA LEU A 352 14.26 14.01 9.60
C LEU A 352 13.76 12.65 10.14
N GLY A 353 13.82 11.59 9.33
CA GLY A 353 13.44 10.22 9.74
C GLY A 353 12.21 9.68 9.00
N ARG A 354 11.65 8.53 9.45
CA ARG A 354 10.54 7.84 8.77
C ARG A 354 9.71 6.86 9.64
N GLU A 355 9.60 7.11 10.95
CA GLU A 355 9.21 6.09 11.96
C GLU A 355 10.27 4.99 12.05
N ILE A 356 11.35 5.24 12.81
CA ILE A 356 12.39 4.23 13.01
C ILE A 356 11.78 3.04 13.77
N GLU A 357 12.14 1.85 13.34
CA GLU A 357 11.73 0.60 13.97
C GLU A 357 12.45 0.41 15.32
N ALA A 358 11.75 -0.13 16.32
CA ALA A 358 12.33 -0.38 17.64
C ALA A 358 13.55 -1.30 17.58
N SER A 359 13.53 -2.31 16.71
CA SER A 359 14.68 -3.21 16.55
C SER A 359 15.93 -2.51 16.01
N VAL A 360 15.79 -1.46 15.18
CA VAL A 360 16.90 -0.64 14.71
C VAL A 360 17.48 0.19 15.85
N ALA A 361 16.63 0.82 16.66
CA ALA A 361 17.07 1.58 17.81
C ALA A 361 17.77 0.69 18.86
N ILE A 362 17.19 -0.46 19.20
CA ILE A 362 17.79 -1.42 20.14
C ILE A 362 19.15 -1.91 19.62
N GLN A 363 19.22 -2.37 18.37
CA GLN A 363 20.46 -2.90 17.80
C GLN A 363 21.56 -1.82 17.76
N THR A 364 21.23 -0.61 17.31
CA THR A 364 22.17 0.51 17.30
C THR A 364 22.69 0.79 18.70
N ASN A 365 21.82 0.82 19.71
CA ASN A 365 22.19 1.08 21.10
C ASN A 365 23.09 -0.01 21.70
N ILE A 366 22.88 -1.27 21.32
CA ILE A 366 23.74 -2.39 21.75
C ILE A 366 25.13 -2.27 21.12
N VAL A 367 25.20 -2.12 19.79
CA VAL A 367 26.47 -2.09 19.05
C VAL A 367 27.29 -0.85 19.39
N ASN A 368 26.63 0.28 19.60
CA ASN A 368 27.27 1.58 19.77
C ASN A 368 27.11 2.16 21.18
N GLY A 369 26.88 1.33 22.21
CA GLY A 369 26.54 1.78 23.57
C GLY A 369 27.52 2.73 24.26
N GLY A 370 28.76 2.86 23.75
CA GLY A 370 29.72 3.87 24.19
C GLY A 370 29.43 5.30 23.70
N LYS A 371 28.56 5.47 22.70
CA LYS A 371 28.13 6.77 22.17
C LYS A 371 26.94 7.28 22.96
N GLN A 372 27.21 8.02 24.04
CA GLN A 372 26.17 8.57 24.92
C GLN A 372 26.13 10.10 24.92
N ARG A 373 27.09 10.73 24.24
CA ARG A 373 27.27 12.18 24.22
C ARG A 373 27.68 12.66 22.83
N TYR A 374 27.15 13.81 22.44
CA TYR A 374 27.59 14.57 21.27
C TYR A 374 27.49 16.06 21.56
N ARG A 375 28.51 16.82 21.15
CA ARG A 375 28.57 18.28 21.27
C ARG A 375 28.70 18.89 19.89
N GLY A 376 27.56 19.18 19.27
CA GLY A 376 27.48 19.87 17.99
C GLY A 376 27.45 21.38 18.14
N LYS A 377 27.44 22.08 17.00
CA LYS A 377 27.35 23.55 16.96
C LYS A 377 25.93 24.04 17.28
N TYR A 378 24.93 23.33 16.80
CA TYR A 378 23.51 23.65 16.91
C TYR A 378 22.78 22.71 17.88
N VAL A 379 23.12 21.41 17.85
CA VAL A 379 22.47 20.39 18.69
C VAL A 379 23.51 19.63 19.52
N SER A 380 23.24 19.47 20.81
CA SER A 380 24.06 18.68 21.73
C SER A 380 23.20 17.74 22.58
N ILE A 381 23.81 16.67 23.09
CA ILE A 381 23.20 15.71 24.02
C ILE A 381 24.28 15.13 24.94
N ASP A 382 24.03 15.09 26.25
CA ASP A 382 25.03 14.67 27.27
C ASP A 382 24.69 13.34 27.99
N ASN A 383 23.48 12.80 27.77
CA ASN A 383 23.00 11.56 28.38
C ASN A 383 21.99 10.87 27.44
N GLY A 384 22.42 10.61 26.21
CA GLY A 384 21.61 9.95 25.19
C GLY A 384 21.92 8.47 25.04
N THR A 385 21.00 7.75 24.42
CA THR A 385 21.31 6.47 23.77
C THR A 385 22.06 6.70 22.46
N ALA A 386 22.71 5.69 21.90
CA ALA A 386 23.44 5.84 20.63
C ALA A 386 22.53 6.29 19.48
N THR A 387 21.29 5.82 19.45
CA THR A 387 20.26 6.28 18.49
C THR A 387 19.95 7.77 18.66
N GLU A 388 19.74 8.25 19.88
CA GLU A 388 19.49 9.67 20.15
C GLU A 388 20.71 10.53 19.78
N VAL A 389 21.92 10.04 20.05
CA VAL A 389 23.18 10.69 19.66
C VAL A 389 23.31 10.78 18.14
N TRP A 390 22.95 9.72 17.40
CA TRP A 390 22.95 9.73 15.94
C TRP A 390 22.01 10.80 15.37
N PHE A 391 20.80 10.92 15.92
CA PHE A 391 19.87 11.97 15.52
C PHE A 391 20.40 13.37 15.81
N ALA A 392 21.06 13.58 16.97
CA ALA A 392 21.73 14.84 17.27
C ALA A 392 22.81 15.18 16.23
N GLU A 393 23.65 14.20 15.85
CA GLU A 393 24.68 14.37 14.81
C GLU A 393 24.06 14.74 13.44
N MET A 394 22.97 14.07 13.05
CA MET A 394 22.33 14.32 11.75
C MET A 394 21.58 15.65 11.71
N LEU A 395 20.92 16.05 12.80
CA LEU A 395 20.29 17.38 12.92
C LEU A 395 21.34 18.50 12.86
N ASP A 396 22.45 18.33 13.58
CA ASP A 396 23.56 19.27 13.57
C ASP A 396 24.17 19.42 12.16
N TYR A 397 24.35 18.29 11.45
CA TYR A 397 24.78 18.27 10.06
C TYR A 397 23.80 18.97 9.12
N LEU A 398 22.50 18.70 9.27
CA LEU A 398 21.44 19.29 8.44
C LEU A 398 21.42 20.81 8.57
N ILE A 399 21.38 21.33 9.80
CA ILE A 399 21.39 22.78 10.05
C ILE A 399 22.71 23.42 9.60
N GLY A 400 23.83 22.73 9.83
CA GLY A 400 25.14 23.13 9.33
C GLY A 400 25.15 23.27 7.81
N TYR A 401 24.65 22.27 7.09
CA TYR A 401 24.62 22.30 5.63
C TYR A 401 23.76 23.46 5.08
N GLN A 402 22.57 23.68 5.64
CA GLN A 402 21.70 24.81 5.27
C GLN A 402 22.38 26.16 5.53
N THR A 403 22.99 26.32 6.70
CA THR A 403 23.62 27.57 7.11
C THR A 403 24.89 27.85 6.29
N ASP A 404 25.77 26.87 6.17
CA ASP A 404 27.10 27.06 5.57
C ASP A 404 27.03 27.14 4.04
N THR A 405 26.12 26.40 3.41
CA THR A 405 25.97 26.40 1.94
C THR A 405 25.11 27.56 1.46
N TYR A 406 24.01 27.85 2.17
CA TYR A 406 22.97 28.76 1.68
C TYR A 406 22.77 30.02 2.52
N ASN A 407 23.24 30.06 3.78
CA ASN A 407 22.84 31.07 4.79
C ASN A 407 21.33 31.03 5.07
N TRP A 408 20.76 29.83 5.22
CA TRP A 408 19.35 29.63 5.59
C TRP A 408 19.22 28.70 6.79
N GLN A 409 18.16 28.87 7.57
CA GLN A 409 17.72 27.90 8.58
C GLN A 409 16.20 27.77 8.56
N GLN A 410 15.73 26.54 8.80
CA GLN A 410 14.32 26.18 8.97
C GLN A 410 14.15 25.51 10.33
N PRO A 411 12.95 25.60 10.94
CA PRO A 411 12.61 24.74 12.06
C PRO A 411 12.77 23.28 11.67
N VAL A 412 13.35 22.48 12.57
CA VAL A 412 13.53 21.03 12.33
C VAL A 412 12.93 20.19 13.42
N ALA A 413 12.60 18.95 13.07
CA ALA A 413 12.11 17.94 13.99
C ALA A 413 12.54 16.54 13.55
N ILE A 414 12.50 15.61 14.49
CA ILE A 414 12.62 14.17 14.22
C ILE A 414 11.20 13.61 14.01
N VAL A 415 11.04 12.75 13.01
CA VAL A 415 9.79 12.00 12.83
C VAL A 415 9.77 10.83 13.83
N ASN A 416 9.00 10.99 14.90
CA ASN A 416 8.83 9.99 15.95
C ASN A 416 7.38 9.46 15.99
N TRP A 417 7.17 8.37 16.71
CA TRP A 417 5.89 7.65 16.78
C TRP A 417 5.77 6.86 18.09
N PRO A 418 4.56 6.40 18.48
CA PRO A 418 4.30 5.99 19.86
C PRO A 418 5.13 4.78 20.36
N PRO A 419 5.47 3.76 19.55
CA PRO A 419 6.35 2.67 20.00
C PRO A 419 7.71 3.10 20.55
N LEU A 420 8.20 4.28 20.14
CA LEU A 420 9.45 4.89 20.56
C LEU A 420 9.25 6.14 21.42
N ASP A 421 8.02 6.38 21.91
CA ASP A 421 7.74 7.54 22.73
C ASP A 421 8.54 7.51 24.06
N PRO A 422 8.71 8.67 24.71
CA PRO A 422 9.49 8.78 25.95
C PRO A 422 8.65 8.56 27.22
N LEU A 423 7.42 8.04 27.09
CA LEU A 423 6.57 7.67 28.20
C LEU A 423 6.81 6.21 28.57
N TYR A 424 6.39 5.83 29.78
CA TYR A 424 6.42 4.44 30.25
C TYR A 424 4.99 3.93 30.33
N HIS A 425 4.75 2.71 29.82
CA HIS A 425 3.42 2.13 29.68
C HIS A 425 3.30 0.79 30.42
N PRO A 426 2.78 0.77 31.66
CA PRO A 426 2.62 -0.46 32.46
C PRO A 426 1.78 -1.55 31.79
N THR A 427 0.84 -1.17 30.93
CA THR A 427 -0.03 -2.11 30.20
C THR A 427 0.63 -2.77 28.99
N GLU A 428 1.89 -2.44 28.69
CA GLU A 428 2.64 -2.95 27.55
C GLU A 428 3.89 -3.72 27.98
N ALA A 429 3.79 -5.05 28.04
CA ALA A 429 4.95 -5.91 28.28
C ALA A 429 5.73 -6.12 26.98
N PRO A 430 7.07 -5.98 27.02
CA PRO A 430 7.93 -6.40 25.94
C PRO A 430 7.72 -7.88 25.60
N ASN A 431 7.87 -8.26 24.33
CA ASN A 431 7.73 -9.62 23.80
C ASN A 431 8.56 -10.64 24.62
N VAL A 432 9.77 -10.28 25.05
CA VAL A 432 10.64 -11.13 25.90
C VAL A 432 10.00 -11.41 27.27
N GLU A 433 9.28 -10.45 27.85
CA GLU A 433 8.53 -10.62 29.09
C GLU A 433 7.23 -11.39 28.84
N GLU A 434 6.51 -11.07 27.77
CA GLU A 434 5.31 -11.78 27.33
C GLU A 434 5.57 -13.30 27.19
N VAL A 435 6.65 -13.70 26.50
CA VAL A 435 7.00 -15.11 26.31
C VAL A 435 7.20 -15.82 27.66
N LYS A 436 7.81 -15.15 28.64
CA LYS A 436 7.97 -15.71 30.00
C LYS A 436 6.62 -15.91 30.68
N PHE A 437 5.68 -14.96 30.57
CA PHE A 437 4.33 -15.13 31.11
C PHE A 437 3.59 -16.29 30.43
N ARG A 438 3.71 -16.42 29.11
CA ARG A 438 3.08 -17.49 28.32
C ARG A 438 3.65 -18.87 28.68
N MET A 439 4.98 -18.99 28.81
CA MET A 439 5.63 -20.23 29.28
C MET A 439 5.18 -20.63 30.68
N LYS A 440 5.08 -19.67 31.62
CA LYS A 440 4.56 -19.93 32.98
C LYS A 440 3.12 -20.45 32.98
N ARG A 441 2.34 -20.14 31.94
CA ARG A 441 0.97 -20.62 31.74
C ARG A 441 0.89 -21.96 31.01
N GLY A 442 2.03 -22.56 30.66
CA GLY A 442 2.11 -23.88 30.03
C GLY A 442 2.29 -23.87 28.51
N GLU A 443 2.38 -22.70 27.86
CA GLU A 443 2.64 -22.63 26.41
C GLU A 443 4.06 -23.13 26.09
N LYS A 444 4.17 -23.97 25.08
CA LYS A 444 5.46 -24.47 24.58
C LYS A 444 6.00 -23.53 23.51
N LEU A 445 6.75 -22.52 23.94
CA LEU A 445 7.36 -21.51 23.08
C LEU A 445 8.88 -21.57 23.17
N ALA A 446 9.56 -21.03 22.16
CA ALA A 446 10.97 -20.70 22.25
C ALA A 446 11.13 -19.23 22.68
N MET A 447 12.24 -18.91 23.35
CA MET A 447 12.60 -17.51 23.54
C MET A 447 12.96 -16.91 22.16
N PRO A 448 12.55 -15.66 21.88
CA PRO A 448 12.99 -14.97 20.67
C PRO A 448 14.52 -14.94 20.62
N THR A 449 15.09 -15.33 19.48
CA THR A 449 16.55 -15.34 19.26
C THR A 449 17.03 -14.09 18.53
N GLU A 450 16.11 -13.31 17.98
CA GLU A 450 16.38 -12.09 17.21
C GLU A 450 15.74 -10.88 17.90
N ILE A 451 16.25 -9.69 17.59
CA ILE A 451 15.67 -8.43 18.04
C ILE A 451 14.51 -8.08 17.11
N GLU A 452 13.30 -8.19 17.64
CA GLU A 452 12.04 -7.89 16.97
C GLU A 452 11.58 -6.45 17.26
N ASP A 453 10.66 -5.95 16.44
CA ASP A 453 9.99 -4.68 16.70
C ASP A 453 8.95 -4.86 17.79
N ASP A 454 8.97 -3.92 18.74
CA ASP A 454 8.19 -4.02 19.96
C ASP A 454 7.94 -2.64 20.57
N ASN A 455 6.85 -2.52 21.32
CA ASN A 455 6.42 -1.26 21.90
C ASN A 455 7.03 -1.06 23.30
N ASP A 456 7.32 0.19 23.69
CA ASP A 456 7.76 0.53 25.05
C ASP A 456 9.02 -0.26 25.50
N THR A 457 9.91 -0.58 24.54
CA THR A 457 11.19 -1.29 24.81
C THR A 457 12.40 -0.38 24.76
N VAL A 458 12.32 0.68 23.96
CA VAL A 458 13.34 1.69 23.76
C VAL A 458 12.63 3.00 23.41
N SER A 459 13.21 4.12 23.81
CA SER A 459 12.65 5.45 23.53
C SER A 459 13.62 6.31 22.75
N ILE A 460 13.08 7.24 21.98
CA ILE A 460 13.77 8.43 21.48
C ILE A 460 13.18 9.62 22.24
N ASP A 461 13.88 10.10 23.27
CA ASP A 461 13.40 11.18 24.13
C ASP A 461 13.98 12.53 23.69
N GLU A 462 13.21 13.28 22.90
CA GLU A 462 13.65 14.56 22.37
C GLU A 462 13.86 15.61 23.45
N SER A 463 13.33 15.43 24.67
CA SER A 463 13.57 16.36 25.78
C SER A 463 15.02 16.42 26.23
N LYS A 464 15.85 15.45 25.82
CA LYS A 464 17.29 15.38 26.13
C LYS A 464 18.15 16.27 25.25
N TYR A 465 17.65 16.75 24.11
CA TYR A 465 18.42 17.60 23.22
C TYR A 465 18.65 18.98 23.83
N GLN A 466 19.82 19.54 23.55
CA GLN A 466 20.19 20.90 23.94
C GLN A 466 20.38 21.70 22.65
N ILE A 467 19.57 22.74 22.49
CA ILE A 467 19.56 23.58 21.28
C ILE A 467 20.35 24.85 21.54
N SER A 468 21.37 25.08 20.73
CA SER A 468 22.24 26.27 20.78
C SER A 468 21.49 27.54 20.36
N GLY A 469 21.94 28.70 20.87
CA GLY A 469 21.45 30.01 20.44
C GLY A 469 21.76 30.34 18.96
N ASP A 470 22.72 29.64 18.35
CA ASP A 470 23.05 29.77 16.93
C ASP A 470 22.03 29.09 16.00
N MET A 471 21.09 28.32 16.57
CA MET A 471 19.98 27.71 15.85
C MET A 471 18.72 28.58 15.93
N TYR A 472 18.75 29.71 15.21
CA TYR A 472 17.71 30.74 15.23
C TYR A 472 16.31 30.24 14.82
N ALA A 473 16.25 29.26 13.92
CA ALA A 473 14.97 28.67 13.48
C ALA A 473 14.40 27.63 14.47
N GLY A 474 15.22 27.10 15.38
CA GLY A 474 14.79 26.24 16.48
C GLY A 474 14.30 24.83 16.12
N PHE A 475 13.86 24.11 17.15
CA PHE A 475 13.47 22.69 17.11
C PHE A 475 12.05 22.50 17.66
N PHE A 476 11.31 21.54 17.11
CA PHE A 476 10.02 21.08 17.62
C PHE A 476 9.92 19.56 17.61
N ALA A 477 8.98 19.02 18.38
CA ALA A 477 8.70 17.59 18.41
C ALA A 477 7.60 17.24 17.38
N SER A 478 7.83 16.17 16.63
CA SER A 478 6.94 15.69 15.57
C SER A 478 6.56 14.24 15.86
N TYR A 479 5.28 13.99 16.13
CA TYR A 479 4.77 12.66 16.44
C TYR A 479 3.65 12.25 15.49
N HIS A 480 3.72 11.02 14.99
CA HIS A 480 2.58 10.35 14.39
C HIS A 480 1.70 9.78 15.51
N VAL A 481 0.38 9.91 15.41
CA VAL A 481 -0.56 9.44 16.42
C VAL A 481 -1.82 8.88 15.76
N TYR A 482 -2.05 7.59 15.95
CA TYR A 482 -3.23 6.89 15.44
C TYR A 482 -4.05 6.34 16.61
N PRO A 483 -5.37 6.54 16.64
CA PRO A 483 -6.18 6.23 17.83
C PRO A 483 -6.20 4.75 18.22
N TYR A 484 -6.04 3.86 17.24
CA TYR A 484 -6.18 2.42 17.41
C TYR A 484 -4.87 1.68 17.71
N TYR A 485 -3.71 2.36 17.69
CA TYR A 485 -2.41 1.72 17.87
C TYR A 485 -1.37 2.72 18.41
N PRO A 486 -0.51 2.32 19.38
CA PRO A 486 -0.40 1.01 20.01
C PRO A 486 -1.44 0.68 21.08
N ASP A 487 -1.44 -0.58 21.52
CA ASP A 487 -2.39 -1.14 22.49
C ASP A 487 -2.36 -0.43 23.86
N PHE A 488 -1.24 0.15 24.29
CA PHE A 488 -1.21 0.93 25.53
C PHE A 488 -2.16 2.13 25.51
N MET A 489 -2.45 2.73 24.34
CA MET A 489 -3.45 3.80 24.26
C MET A 489 -4.87 3.28 24.52
N LEU A 490 -5.09 1.97 24.32
CA LEU A 490 -6.37 1.30 24.49
C LEU A 490 -6.57 0.76 25.90
N PHE A 491 -5.49 0.36 26.56
CA PHE A 491 -5.55 -0.40 27.81
C PHE A 491 -5.11 0.39 29.05
N GLU A 492 -4.34 1.47 28.88
CA GLU A 492 -3.79 2.20 30.03
C GLU A 492 -4.92 2.90 30.84
N PRO A 493 -5.12 2.54 32.12
CA PRO A 493 -6.24 3.06 32.91
C PRO A 493 -6.28 4.58 33.02
N ARG A 494 -5.12 5.25 32.95
CA ARG A 494 -5.04 6.73 33.02
C ARG A 494 -5.71 7.41 31.82
N TYR A 495 -5.65 6.80 30.64
CA TYR A 495 -6.26 7.33 29.42
C TYR A 495 -7.77 7.00 29.36
N LEU A 496 -8.18 5.87 29.94
CA LEU A 496 -9.58 5.43 29.98
C LEU A 496 -10.51 6.29 30.85
N ASN A 497 -9.93 7.22 31.62
CA ASN A 497 -10.68 8.21 32.39
C ASN A 497 -10.73 9.59 31.72
N THR A 498 -9.97 9.81 30.65
CA THR A 498 -9.97 11.09 29.94
C THR A 498 -11.27 11.29 29.17
N ARG A 499 -11.79 12.53 29.19
CA ARG A 499 -13.02 12.92 28.52
C ARG A 499 -12.80 14.21 27.73
N ASP A 500 -13.41 14.30 26.56
CA ASP A 500 -13.66 15.56 25.83
C ASP A 500 -15.16 15.88 25.84
N ARG A 501 -15.60 16.82 25.00
CA ARG A 501 -17.02 17.21 24.91
C ARG A 501 -17.92 16.14 24.28
N GLU A 502 -17.37 15.19 23.52
CA GLU A 502 -18.08 14.09 22.87
C GLU A 502 -18.07 12.80 23.72
N GLY A 503 -17.19 12.69 24.72
CA GLY A 503 -17.18 11.61 25.68
C GLY A 503 -15.78 11.10 25.99
N LEU A 504 -15.61 9.80 26.11
CA LEU A 504 -14.33 9.14 26.42
C LEU A 504 -13.36 9.26 25.25
N ASN A 505 -12.17 9.80 25.54
CA ASN A 505 -11.13 10.02 24.56
C ASN A 505 -9.74 9.66 25.12
N PRO A 506 -9.29 8.41 24.96
CA PRO A 506 -7.96 7.97 25.39
C PRO A 506 -6.82 8.69 24.67
N VAL A 507 -7.01 9.04 23.40
CA VAL A 507 -6.00 9.75 22.60
C VAL A 507 -5.68 11.11 23.20
N LEU A 508 -6.69 11.85 23.65
CA LEU A 508 -6.50 13.09 24.37
C LEU A 508 -5.67 12.91 25.65
N GLY A 509 -5.87 11.80 26.37
CA GLY A 509 -5.09 11.47 27.57
C GLY A 509 -3.62 11.25 27.23
N TYR A 510 -3.35 10.43 26.22
CA TYR A 510 -2.00 10.19 25.69
C TYR A 510 -1.32 11.49 25.24
N LEU A 511 -2.02 12.32 24.45
CA LEU A 511 -1.48 13.58 23.96
C LEU A 511 -1.16 14.58 25.08
N LYS A 512 -1.96 14.61 26.16
CA LYS A 512 -1.70 15.44 27.34
C LYS A 512 -0.43 15.00 28.07
N ASP A 513 -0.23 13.68 28.25
CA ASP A 513 0.99 13.14 28.87
C ASP A 513 2.23 13.39 28.00
N LEU A 514 2.11 13.16 26.68
CA LEU A 514 3.19 13.45 25.73
C LEU A 514 3.54 14.95 25.72
N ARG A 515 2.53 15.83 25.69
CA ARG A 515 2.75 17.29 25.76
C ARG A 515 3.44 17.71 27.04
N ALA A 516 3.11 17.09 28.18
CA ALA A 516 3.73 17.37 29.47
C ALA A 516 5.20 16.95 29.54
N LYS A 517 5.57 15.87 28.83
CA LYS A 517 6.95 15.34 28.77
C LYS A 517 7.88 16.15 27.85
N ILE A 518 7.34 16.73 26.78
CA ILE A 518 8.14 17.39 25.73
C ILE A 518 8.29 18.91 25.98
N PRO A 519 9.50 19.48 26.12
CA PRO A 519 9.68 20.91 26.40
C PRO A 519 9.53 21.81 25.16
N TYR A 520 9.59 21.25 23.96
CA TYR A 520 9.45 21.96 22.69
C TYR A 520 7.99 22.06 22.22
N PRO A 521 7.66 22.89 21.21
CA PRO A 521 6.38 22.77 20.52
C PRO A 521 6.16 21.34 20.04
N LEU A 522 4.95 20.83 20.22
CA LEU A 522 4.54 19.50 19.75
C LEU A 522 3.61 19.66 18.56
N VAL A 523 3.94 19.05 17.43
CA VAL A 523 3.05 18.94 16.26
C VAL A 523 2.74 17.46 16.06
N VAL A 524 1.45 17.12 15.96
CA VAL A 524 1.02 15.79 15.52
C VAL A 524 1.12 15.76 14.01
N THR A 525 2.25 15.31 13.48
CA THR A 525 2.60 15.41 12.05
C THR A 525 1.94 14.33 11.19
N GLU A 526 1.35 13.31 11.81
CA GLU A 526 0.36 12.44 11.19
C GLU A 526 -0.72 12.05 12.21
N TYR A 527 -1.97 12.15 11.79
CA TYR A 527 -3.11 11.49 12.41
C TYR A 527 -4.15 11.18 11.33
N GLY A 528 -4.87 10.07 11.45
CA GLY A 528 -5.83 9.68 10.42
C GLY A 528 -6.73 8.53 10.86
N MET A 529 -7.83 8.37 10.12
CA MET A 529 -8.77 7.26 10.26
C MET A 529 -9.24 6.85 8.87
N PRO A 530 -9.29 5.55 8.54
CA PRO A 530 -9.74 5.09 7.23
C PRO A 530 -11.22 4.67 7.19
N ASP A 531 -11.85 4.74 6.02
CA ASP A 531 -13.26 4.39 5.76
C ASP A 531 -13.46 3.08 4.97
N SER A 532 -12.78 2.00 5.38
CA SER A 532 -12.84 0.68 4.73
C SER A 532 -13.93 -0.24 5.28
N ILE A 533 -14.35 -1.23 4.49
CA ILE A 533 -15.20 -2.35 4.96
C ILE A 533 -14.43 -3.26 5.92
N GLY A 534 -13.15 -3.51 5.64
CA GLY A 534 -12.28 -4.29 6.52
C GLY A 534 -11.94 -3.55 7.81
N ILE A 535 -11.76 -4.32 8.89
CA ILE A 535 -11.20 -3.87 10.16
C ILE A 535 -9.87 -4.60 10.35
N SER A 536 -8.80 -3.85 10.58
CA SER A 536 -7.47 -4.41 10.83
C SER A 536 -7.10 -4.39 12.30
N HIS A 537 -7.69 -3.49 13.08
CA HIS A 537 -7.46 -3.41 14.52
C HIS A 537 -8.70 -2.83 15.22
N PHE A 538 -9.21 -3.52 16.23
CA PHE A 538 -10.31 -3.00 17.03
C PHE A 538 -9.83 -1.99 18.07
N HIS A 539 -10.77 -1.13 18.44
CA HIS A 539 -10.61 -0.08 19.43
C HIS A 539 -11.84 -0.11 20.33
N PRO A 540 -11.73 -0.11 21.68
CA PRO A 540 -12.85 -0.32 22.58
C PRO A 540 -14.04 0.65 22.40
N TYR A 541 -13.77 1.87 21.89
CA TYR A 541 -14.78 2.91 21.69
C TYR A 541 -15.24 3.10 20.23
N GLY A 542 -14.96 2.12 19.37
CA GLY A 542 -15.40 2.18 17.97
C GLY A 542 -14.47 2.93 17.03
N TRP A 543 -13.31 3.46 17.46
CA TRP A 543 -12.32 4.09 16.58
C TRP A 543 -11.37 3.05 15.95
N HIS A 544 -11.97 2.04 15.31
CA HIS A 544 -11.25 0.91 14.75
C HIS A 544 -10.33 1.33 13.59
N HIS A 545 -9.26 0.57 13.34
CA HIS A 545 -8.48 0.70 12.12
C HIS A 545 -9.30 0.15 10.95
N GLY A 546 -10.13 1.00 10.34
CA GLY A 546 -11.14 0.63 9.34
C GLY A 546 -12.50 0.30 9.94
N GLY A 547 -13.46 -0.12 9.13
CA GLY A 547 -14.82 -0.45 9.57
C GLY A 547 -15.74 0.76 9.77
N HIS A 548 -15.41 1.90 9.19
CA HIS A 548 -16.20 3.14 9.28
C HIS A 548 -16.78 3.52 7.92
N SER A 549 -18.01 4.00 7.92
CA SER A 549 -18.53 4.76 6.79
C SER A 549 -17.79 6.10 6.67
N GLU A 550 -17.87 6.74 5.51
CA GLU A 550 -17.30 8.09 5.32
C GLU A 550 -17.88 9.10 6.33
N ALA A 551 -19.14 8.92 6.74
CA ALA A 551 -19.79 9.75 7.74
C ALA A 551 -19.20 9.54 9.14
N GLU A 552 -18.98 8.28 9.54
CA GLU A 552 -18.34 7.94 10.83
C GLU A 552 -16.87 8.39 10.85
N GLN A 553 -16.13 8.15 9.75
CA GLN A 553 -14.76 8.67 9.57
C GLN A 553 -14.74 10.20 9.76
N ALA A 554 -15.66 10.92 9.13
CA ALA A 554 -15.74 12.37 9.24
C ALA A 554 -15.97 12.84 10.69
N GLN A 555 -16.86 12.17 11.43
CA GLN A 555 -17.13 12.49 12.84
C GLN A 555 -15.90 12.28 13.72
N ILE A 556 -15.26 11.11 13.61
CA ILE A 556 -14.07 10.76 14.40
C ILE A 556 -12.93 11.73 14.07
N MET A 557 -12.69 12.01 12.79
CA MET A 557 -11.61 12.92 12.38
C MET A 557 -11.81 14.34 12.89
N GLY A 558 -13.04 14.89 12.86
CA GLY A 558 -13.33 16.18 13.46
C GLY A 558 -13.03 16.20 14.97
N GLN A 559 -13.38 15.13 15.68
CA GLN A 559 -13.09 15.00 17.11
C GLN A 559 -11.58 14.91 17.39
N LEU A 560 -10.83 14.12 16.62
CA LEU A 560 -9.37 14.01 16.74
C LEU A 560 -8.68 15.37 16.49
N THR A 561 -9.09 16.11 15.46
CA THR A 561 -8.55 17.45 15.16
C THR A 561 -8.71 18.41 16.35
N ARG A 562 -9.88 18.40 17.00
CA ARG A 562 -10.11 19.20 18.22
C ARG A 562 -9.31 18.70 19.42
N SER A 563 -9.19 17.39 19.57
CA SER A 563 -8.45 16.76 20.66
C SER A 563 -6.97 17.14 20.66
N ILE A 564 -6.36 17.20 19.47
CA ILE A 564 -4.97 17.67 19.30
C ILE A 564 -4.81 19.10 19.82
N LYS A 565 -5.76 19.98 19.48
CA LYS A 565 -5.77 21.36 19.96
C LYS A 565 -6.00 21.45 21.46
N GLU A 566 -6.94 20.68 22.01
CA GLU A 566 -7.23 20.64 23.46
C GLU A 566 -6.05 20.10 24.28
N ALA A 567 -5.28 19.16 23.75
CA ALA A 567 -4.06 18.66 24.39
C ALA A 567 -2.95 19.71 24.50
N GLY A 568 -3.10 20.88 23.88
CA GLY A 568 -2.08 21.94 23.87
C GLY A 568 -0.98 21.72 22.85
N ALA A 569 -1.18 20.84 21.86
CA ALA A 569 -0.29 20.74 20.71
C ALA A 569 -0.34 22.04 19.87
N HIS A 570 0.68 22.25 19.06
CA HIS A 570 0.87 23.42 18.20
C HIS A 570 0.43 23.17 16.75
N GLY A 571 -0.17 22.00 16.51
CA GLY A 571 -0.81 21.68 15.25
C GLY A 571 -1.00 20.20 15.00
N GLY A 572 -1.77 19.92 13.95
CA GLY A 572 -2.05 18.58 13.45
C GLY A 572 -1.98 18.56 11.93
N ILE A 573 -1.41 17.49 11.36
CA ILE A 573 -1.37 17.25 9.92
C ILE A 573 -2.09 15.93 9.62
N VAL A 574 -3.21 16.02 8.89
CA VAL A 574 -4.02 14.84 8.60
C VAL A 574 -3.36 13.93 7.57
N PHE A 575 -3.34 12.62 7.84
CA PHE A 575 -2.96 11.58 6.91
C PHE A 575 -4.23 10.99 6.27
N ALA A 576 -4.51 11.20 4.98
CA ALA A 576 -3.74 11.99 3.98
C ALA A 576 -4.67 12.70 2.97
N LEU A 577 -4.13 13.50 2.03
CA LEU A 577 -4.95 14.23 1.06
C LEU A 577 -5.75 13.30 0.14
N VAL A 578 -5.13 12.23 -0.35
CA VAL A 578 -5.67 11.33 -1.38
C VAL A 578 -5.58 9.88 -0.92
N ASP A 579 -6.51 9.03 -1.37
CA ASP A 579 -6.42 7.58 -1.17
C ASP A 579 -5.22 6.99 -1.92
N GLU A 580 -4.59 5.97 -1.35
CA GLU A 580 -3.36 5.36 -1.86
C GLU A 580 -3.51 3.84 -2.02
N TRP A 581 -3.96 3.38 -3.21
CA TRP A 581 -4.30 1.96 -3.44
C TRP A 581 -3.12 0.99 -3.38
N TYR A 582 -1.88 1.48 -3.40
CA TYR A 582 -0.70 0.63 -3.29
C TYR A 582 -0.42 0.17 -1.85
N LYS A 583 -0.96 0.87 -0.84
CA LYS A 583 -0.68 0.57 0.57
C LYS A 583 -1.35 -0.73 1.00
N HIS A 584 -0.83 -1.36 2.04
CA HIS A 584 -1.32 -2.65 2.50
C HIS A 584 -1.08 -2.90 3.99
N ASN A 585 -1.97 -3.67 4.60
CA ASN A 585 -1.83 -4.15 5.98
C ASN A 585 -1.57 -5.67 6.05
N TRP A 586 -1.18 -6.16 7.23
CA TRP A 586 -0.78 -7.55 7.47
C TRP A 586 -1.87 -8.61 7.26
N LEU A 587 -3.16 -8.24 7.28
CA LEU A 587 -4.29 -9.18 7.10
C LEU A 587 -4.68 -9.40 5.64
N THR A 588 -4.33 -8.47 4.77
CA THR A 588 -4.69 -8.46 3.34
C THR A 588 -3.47 -8.69 2.46
N TYR A 589 -2.33 -8.12 2.83
CA TYR A 589 -1.05 -8.24 2.11
C TYR A 589 -0.70 -9.68 1.70
N PRO A 590 -0.84 -10.71 2.58
CA PRO A 590 -0.50 -12.08 2.19
C PRO A 590 -1.35 -12.64 1.05
N PHE A 591 -2.47 -11.99 0.70
CA PHE A 591 -3.40 -12.40 -0.36
C PHE A 591 -3.40 -11.45 -1.58
N GLU A 592 -2.60 -10.38 -1.60
CA GLU A 592 -2.48 -9.48 -2.75
C GLU A 592 -1.28 -9.91 -3.63
N GLU A 593 -1.49 -10.92 -4.47
CA GLU A 593 -0.42 -11.55 -5.26
C GLU A 593 -0.80 -11.61 -6.77
N PRO A 594 0.04 -11.03 -7.67
CA PRO A 594 1.36 -10.46 -7.39
C PRO A 594 1.31 -9.02 -6.83
N ILE A 595 2.17 -8.77 -5.84
CA ILE A 595 2.14 -7.54 -5.05
C ILE A 595 2.44 -6.27 -5.85
N ASP A 596 3.18 -6.38 -6.95
CA ASP A 596 3.52 -5.26 -7.84
C ASP A 596 2.33 -4.76 -8.67
N ARG A 597 1.16 -5.40 -8.54
CA ARG A 597 -0.10 -5.01 -9.17
C ARG A 597 -1.15 -4.51 -8.17
N ALA A 598 -0.84 -4.49 -6.87
CA ALA A 598 -1.77 -4.10 -5.81
C ALA A 598 -2.37 -2.69 -5.99
N GLN A 599 -1.63 -1.78 -6.63
CA GLN A 599 -2.07 -0.41 -6.95
C GLN A 599 -3.13 -0.32 -8.06
N LEU A 600 -3.35 -1.41 -8.81
CA LEU A 600 -4.28 -1.44 -9.94
C LEU A 600 -5.72 -1.75 -9.51
N TRP A 601 -5.98 -1.99 -8.23
CA TRP A 601 -7.31 -2.33 -7.74
C TRP A 601 -7.48 -1.92 -6.28
N LEU A 602 -8.72 -1.69 -5.88
CA LEU A 602 -9.04 -1.26 -4.52
C LEU A 602 -9.53 -2.45 -3.70
N ASN A 603 -8.71 -2.87 -2.74
CA ASN A 603 -9.12 -3.86 -1.75
C ASN A 603 -9.86 -3.17 -0.59
N GLU A 604 -11.18 -3.18 -0.60
CA GLU A 604 -12.02 -2.57 0.46
C GLU A 604 -11.89 -3.27 1.82
N LEU A 605 -11.21 -4.42 1.89
CA LEU A 605 -10.84 -5.04 3.16
C LEU A 605 -9.55 -4.48 3.76
N ASP A 606 -8.87 -3.58 3.04
CA ASP A 606 -7.62 -2.97 3.47
C ASP A 606 -7.82 -1.50 3.88
N PRO A 607 -7.80 -1.19 5.18
CA PRO A 607 -7.91 0.18 5.66
C PRO A 607 -6.77 1.10 5.18
N GLU A 608 -5.58 0.57 4.89
CA GLU A 608 -4.41 1.37 4.48
C GLU A 608 -4.62 2.08 3.14
N LYS A 609 -5.53 1.57 2.30
CA LYS A 609 -5.86 2.15 1.00
C LYS A 609 -6.82 3.34 1.08
N LYS A 610 -7.42 3.61 2.25
CA LYS A 610 -8.61 4.48 2.40
C LYS A 610 -8.50 5.59 3.44
N TYR A 611 -7.31 6.17 3.63
CA TYR A 611 -7.10 7.33 4.52
C TYR A 611 -7.43 8.70 3.90
N GLY A 612 -7.52 8.77 2.57
CA GLY A 612 -7.58 10.00 1.82
C GLY A 612 -8.81 10.84 2.11
N LEU A 613 -8.65 12.17 2.19
CA LEU A 613 -9.77 13.11 2.16
C LEU A 613 -10.45 13.17 0.78
N ILE A 614 -9.68 12.89 -0.27
CA ILE A 614 -10.13 12.69 -1.64
C ILE A 614 -10.07 11.19 -1.95
N GLY A 615 -11.24 10.60 -2.18
CA GLY A 615 -11.38 9.21 -2.62
C GLY A 615 -11.42 9.10 -4.13
N TYR A 616 -11.34 7.86 -4.63
CA TYR A 616 -11.36 7.56 -6.06
C TYR A 616 -12.41 6.50 -6.37
N ARG A 617 -13.39 6.85 -7.20
CA ARG A 617 -14.49 5.94 -7.57
C ARG A 617 -14.00 4.88 -8.57
N PRO A 618 -14.22 3.59 -8.29
CA PRO A 618 -14.11 2.52 -9.28
C PRO A 618 -15.00 2.79 -10.50
N SER A 619 -14.64 2.29 -11.67
CA SER A 619 -15.24 2.65 -12.95
C SER A 619 -16.75 2.38 -13.05
N LYS A 620 -17.27 1.39 -12.30
CA LYS A 620 -18.70 1.02 -12.30
C LYS A 620 -19.40 1.25 -10.95
N TRP A 621 -18.90 2.17 -10.13
CA TRP A 621 -19.49 2.49 -8.81
C TRP A 621 -21.00 2.80 -8.86
N LYS A 622 -21.51 3.33 -9.98
CA LYS A 622 -22.94 3.63 -10.19
C LYS A 622 -23.82 2.38 -10.31
N LEU A 623 -23.28 1.18 -10.50
CA LEU A 623 -24.09 -0.04 -10.44
C LEU A 623 -24.71 -0.24 -9.05
N PHE A 624 -24.01 0.18 -8.00
CA PHE A 624 -24.54 0.15 -6.64
C PHE A 624 -25.28 1.45 -6.28
N ASN A 625 -24.67 2.60 -6.54
CA ASN A 625 -25.19 3.92 -6.11
C ASN A 625 -26.16 4.59 -7.10
N GLY A 626 -26.32 4.06 -8.31
CA GLY A 626 -27.17 4.62 -9.37
C GLY A 626 -28.58 4.01 -9.40
N GLY A 627 -29.20 4.04 -10.58
CA GLY A 627 -30.54 3.49 -10.80
C GLY A 627 -30.53 2.24 -11.70
N PRO A 628 -31.71 1.68 -11.99
CA PRO A 628 -31.86 0.55 -12.92
C PRO A 628 -31.23 0.78 -14.30
N ALA A 629 -31.22 2.03 -14.79
CA ALA A 629 -30.65 2.41 -16.08
C ALA A 629 -29.16 2.05 -16.21
N GLU A 630 -28.40 2.09 -15.11
CA GLU A 630 -26.96 1.74 -15.10
C GLU A 630 -26.74 0.25 -15.41
N TRP A 631 -27.75 -0.59 -15.20
CA TRP A 631 -27.69 -2.04 -15.42
C TRP A 631 -28.14 -2.46 -16.82
N GLU A 632 -28.74 -1.59 -17.63
CA GLU A 632 -29.34 -1.96 -18.92
C GLU A 632 -28.32 -2.57 -19.91
N LYS A 633 -27.05 -2.18 -19.80
CA LYS A 633 -25.95 -2.65 -20.66
C LYS A 633 -25.17 -3.81 -20.05
N GLU A 634 -25.46 -4.18 -18.80
CA GLU A 634 -24.71 -5.20 -18.09
C GLU A 634 -25.23 -6.61 -18.42
N PRO A 635 -24.33 -7.62 -18.52
CA PRO A 635 -24.69 -8.97 -18.91
C PRO A 635 -25.81 -9.58 -18.05
N VAL A 636 -26.83 -10.13 -18.71
CA VAL A 636 -27.83 -11.00 -18.09
C VAL A 636 -27.27 -12.42 -18.09
N LEU A 637 -26.93 -12.95 -16.92
CA LEU A 637 -26.45 -14.32 -16.77
C LEU A 637 -27.60 -15.31 -16.96
N TYR A 638 -28.71 -15.06 -16.27
CA TYR A 638 -29.88 -15.92 -16.30
C TYR A 638 -31.16 -15.10 -16.42
N SER A 639 -32.16 -15.65 -17.10
CA SER A 639 -33.49 -15.07 -17.16
C SER A 639 -34.54 -16.17 -17.27
N ARG A 640 -35.70 -15.92 -16.66
CA ARG A 640 -36.88 -16.77 -16.77
C ARG A 640 -38.14 -15.91 -16.80
N GLN A 641 -39.00 -16.21 -17.75
CA GLN A 641 -40.36 -15.68 -17.80
C GLN A 641 -41.28 -16.57 -16.96
N GLY A 642 -42.16 -15.99 -16.15
CA GLY A 642 -43.06 -16.75 -15.29
C GLY A 642 -44.00 -15.86 -14.49
N ARG A 643 -44.58 -16.38 -13.39
CA ARG A 643 -45.43 -15.59 -12.49
C ARG A 643 -44.70 -14.35 -11.96
N ARG A 644 -43.40 -14.48 -11.72
CA ARG A 644 -42.46 -13.38 -11.57
C ARG A 644 -41.38 -13.55 -12.63
N ASN A 645 -41.15 -12.51 -13.43
CA ASN A 645 -40.05 -12.48 -14.37
C ASN A 645 -38.77 -12.24 -13.58
N VAL A 646 -37.91 -13.26 -13.51
CA VAL A 646 -36.68 -13.20 -12.74
C VAL A 646 -35.50 -13.15 -13.68
N SER A 647 -34.58 -12.23 -13.45
CA SER A 647 -33.29 -12.20 -14.15
C SER A 647 -32.16 -11.87 -13.20
N ILE A 648 -30.97 -12.40 -13.52
CA ILE A 648 -29.75 -12.14 -12.77
C ILE A 648 -28.78 -11.46 -13.71
N GLN A 649 -28.36 -10.27 -13.33
CA GLN A 649 -27.30 -9.53 -13.99
C GLN A 649 -26.07 -9.49 -13.10
N ALA A 650 -24.90 -9.44 -13.72
CA ALA A 650 -23.64 -9.37 -13.01
C ALA A 650 -22.63 -8.51 -13.75
N SER A 651 -21.75 -7.88 -12.98
CA SER A 651 -20.64 -7.09 -13.50
C SER A 651 -19.51 -7.03 -12.47
N SER A 652 -18.43 -6.34 -12.81
CA SER A 652 -17.34 -6.06 -11.88
C SER A 652 -16.56 -4.82 -12.28
N ASP A 653 -15.80 -4.26 -11.35
CA ASP A 653 -14.85 -3.17 -11.57
C ASP A 653 -13.56 -3.38 -10.76
N GLU A 654 -12.79 -2.32 -10.55
CA GLU A 654 -11.51 -2.34 -9.85
C GLU A 654 -11.64 -2.66 -8.35
N ALA A 655 -12.85 -2.68 -7.78
CA ALA A 655 -13.06 -2.90 -6.34
C ALA A 655 -14.03 -4.04 -6.01
N PHE A 656 -15.10 -4.19 -6.82
CA PHE A 656 -16.21 -5.07 -6.49
C PHE A 656 -16.63 -5.98 -7.64
N VAL A 657 -17.22 -7.11 -7.24
CA VAL A 657 -18.17 -7.88 -8.04
C VAL A 657 -19.58 -7.39 -7.71
N TYR A 658 -20.40 -7.13 -8.73
CA TYR A 658 -21.79 -6.69 -8.58
C TYR A 658 -22.76 -7.75 -9.05
N LEU A 659 -23.85 -7.94 -8.30
CA LEU A 659 -24.97 -8.81 -8.66
C LEU A 659 -26.28 -8.04 -8.53
N ARG A 660 -27.18 -8.22 -9.49
CA ARG A 660 -28.55 -7.70 -9.45
C ARG A 660 -29.53 -8.82 -9.75
N LEU A 661 -30.40 -9.09 -8.78
CA LEU A 661 -31.56 -9.96 -8.93
C LEU A 661 -32.78 -9.10 -9.23
N ASN A 662 -33.30 -9.17 -10.46
CA ASN A 662 -34.57 -8.55 -10.83
C ASN A 662 -35.72 -9.54 -10.63
N GLY A 663 -36.91 -9.05 -10.28
CA GLY A 663 -38.08 -9.90 -10.00
C GLY A 663 -38.05 -10.59 -8.63
N ALA A 664 -37.22 -10.09 -7.71
CA ALA A 664 -37.17 -10.56 -6.34
C ALA A 664 -38.49 -10.24 -5.62
N CYS A 665 -38.94 -11.12 -4.73
CA CYS A 665 -40.00 -10.80 -3.79
C CYS A 665 -39.38 -9.98 -2.65
N VAL A 666 -39.26 -8.67 -2.84
CA VAL A 666 -38.63 -7.78 -1.85
C VAL A 666 -39.43 -7.79 -0.54
N GLU A 667 -40.75 -7.79 -0.63
CA GLU A 667 -41.65 -7.90 0.53
C GLU A 667 -41.48 -9.21 1.32
N CYS A 668 -41.00 -10.29 0.68
CA CYS A 668 -40.72 -11.57 1.35
C CYS A 668 -39.45 -11.54 2.22
N LEU A 669 -38.61 -10.50 2.06
CA LEU A 669 -37.43 -10.24 2.91
C LEU A 669 -37.79 -9.35 4.11
N GLU A 670 -39.04 -8.93 4.26
CA GLU A 670 -39.47 -8.15 5.42
C GLU A 670 -39.67 -9.05 6.65
N PRO A 671 -39.39 -8.55 7.88
CA PRO A 671 -39.48 -9.35 9.11
C PRO A 671 -40.86 -9.99 9.33
N ASN A 672 -41.90 -9.24 8.95
CA ASN A 672 -43.31 -9.57 9.16
C ASN A 672 -43.97 -10.19 7.92
N ALA A 673 -43.18 -10.59 6.92
CA ALA A 673 -43.71 -11.22 5.72
C ALA A 673 -44.47 -12.52 6.05
N LYS A 674 -45.65 -12.70 5.44
CA LYS A 674 -46.45 -13.93 5.56
C LYS A 674 -45.74 -15.12 4.94
N GLU A 675 -45.07 -14.89 3.82
CA GLU A 675 -44.18 -15.85 3.16
C GLU A 675 -42.75 -15.34 3.27
N LYS A 676 -41.87 -16.13 3.88
CA LYS A 676 -40.48 -15.77 4.10
C LYS A 676 -39.60 -16.47 3.08
N VAL A 677 -38.80 -15.68 2.38
CA VAL A 677 -37.85 -16.17 1.37
C VAL A 677 -36.43 -15.81 1.80
N SER A 678 -35.45 -16.57 1.31
CA SER A 678 -34.04 -16.20 1.34
C SER A 678 -33.44 -16.38 -0.03
N TYR A 679 -32.47 -15.52 -0.37
CA TYR A 679 -31.78 -15.57 -1.65
C TYR A 679 -30.35 -16.02 -1.43
N ALA A 680 -29.90 -16.99 -2.21
CA ALA A 680 -28.55 -17.51 -2.14
C ALA A 680 -27.86 -17.42 -3.50
N PHE A 681 -26.61 -16.93 -3.53
CA PHE A 681 -25.72 -17.04 -4.68
C PHE A 681 -24.54 -17.94 -4.33
N ALA A 682 -24.40 -19.04 -5.04
CA ALA A 682 -23.21 -19.90 -4.95
C ALA A 682 -22.19 -19.42 -5.99
N LEU A 683 -20.99 -19.06 -5.54
CA LEU A 683 -19.92 -18.48 -6.34
C LEU A 683 -18.69 -19.39 -6.33
N ASN A 684 -18.03 -19.52 -7.48
CA ASN A 684 -16.77 -20.27 -7.59
C ASN A 684 -15.72 -19.46 -8.37
N THR A 685 -14.60 -19.17 -7.71
CA THR A 685 -13.47 -18.44 -8.30
C THR A 685 -12.46 -19.38 -8.97
N LEU A 686 -12.50 -20.69 -8.68
CA LEU A 686 -11.70 -21.75 -9.30
C LEU A 686 -12.58 -22.94 -9.74
N PRO A 687 -13.46 -22.74 -10.73
CA PRO A 687 -14.43 -23.75 -11.15
C PRO A 687 -13.76 -25.07 -11.54
N ASP A 688 -14.41 -26.18 -11.19
CA ASP A 688 -13.96 -27.58 -11.35
C ASP A 688 -12.70 -27.99 -10.58
N ARG A 689 -11.98 -27.03 -9.97
CA ARG A 689 -10.77 -27.30 -9.19
C ARG A 689 -11.07 -27.37 -7.70
N ALA A 690 -11.91 -26.46 -7.19
CA ALA A 690 -12.17 -26.33 -5.77
C ALA A 690 -13.64 -25.99 -5.45
N GLY A 691 -14.08 -26.35 -4.24
CA GLY A 691 -15.38 -25.97 -3.67
C GLY A 691 -16.35 -27.13 -3.45
N LEU A 692 -17.52 -26.82 -2.91
CA LEU A 692 -18.53 -27.82 -2.52
C LEU A 692 -19.67 -27.90 -3.53
N ARG A 693 -20.07 -29.11 -3.94
CA ARG A 693 -21.16 -29.32 -4.89
C ARG A 693 -22.54 -29.37 -4.24
N ILE A 694 -22.65 -29.77 -2.97
CA ILE A 694 -23.93 -29.79 -2.24
C ILE A 694 -24.01 -28.54 -1.36
N MET A 695 -25.14 -27.84 -1.46
CA MET A 695 -25.41 -26.62 -0.68
C MET A 695 -25.94 -26.97 0.72
N PRO A 696 -25.83 -26.08 1.71
CA PRO A 696 -26.23 -26.36 3.10
C PRO A 696 -27.76 -26.34 3.32
N PHE A 697 -28.57 -26.47 2.26
CA PHE A 697 -30.03 -26.45 2.28
C PHE A 697 -30.61 -27.57 1.39
N GLN A 698 -31.87 -27.93 1.63
CA GLN A 698 -32.50 -29.08 0.98
C GLN A 698 -32.71 -28.84 -0.51
N GLY A 699 -32.19 -29.75 -1.35
CA GLY A 699 -32.36 -29.72 -2.81
C GLY A 699 -31.40 -28.79 -3.55
N GLY A 700 -30.38 -28.23 -2.89
CA GLY A 700 -29.38 -27.36 -3.52
C GLY A 700 -28.12 -28.10 -3.95
N SER A 701 -27.78 -28.04 -5.24
CA SER A 701 -26.52 -28.56 -5.77
C SER A 701 -25.99 -27.74 -6.94
N VAL A 702 -24.67 -27.71 -7.12
CA VAL A 702 -23.97 -27.05 -8.22
C VAL A 702 -22.88 -27.95 -8.82
N ASN A 703 -22.76 -27.97 -10.14
CA ASN A 703 -21.87 -28.92 -10.83
C ASN A 703 -20.39 -28.53 -10.76
N SER A 704 -20.05 -27.24 -10.83
CA SER A 704 -18.66 -26.76 -10.77
C SER A 704 -18.08 -26.69 -9.36
N GLY A 705 -18.89 -26.96 -8.33
CA GLY A 705 -18.58 -26.64 -6.93
C GLY A 705 -18.80 -25.16 -6.62
N ALA A 706 -18.87 -24.79 -5.35
CA ALA A 706 -18.88 -23.40 -4.90
C ALA A 706 -17.83 -23.18 -3.80
N ASN A 707 -17.02 -22.14 -3.95
CA ASN A 707 -16.09 -21.71 -2.91
C ASN A 707 -16.77 -20.79 -1.90
N PHE A 708 -17.77 -20.02 -2.36
CA PHE A 708 -18.49 -19.06 -1.55
C PHE A 708 -20.00 -19.21 -1.69
N LEU A 709 -20.71 -18.89 -0.61
CA LEU A 709 -22.17 -18.83 -0.58
C LEU A 709 -22.59 -17.46 -0.02
N VAL A 710 -23.14 -16.62 -0.89
CA VAL A 710 -23.79 -15.37 -0.49
C VAL A 710 -25.20 -15.70 -0.05
N MET A 711 -25.53 -15.47 1.22
CA MET A 711 -26.86 -15.68 1.79
C MET A 711 -27.46 -14.35 2.17
N LEU A 712 -28.63 -14.02 1.60
CA LEU A 712 -29.40 -12.82 1.91
C LEU A 712 -30.74 -13.23 2.50
N THR A 713 -31.01 -12.81 3.73
CA THR A 713 -32.24 -13.18 4.45
C THR A 713 -32.97 -11.94 4.98
N ALA A 714 -34.16 -12.14 5.54
CA ALA A 714 -34.91 -11.07 6.21
C ALA A 714 -34.16 -10.47 7.41
N ASN A 715 -34.44 -9.19 7.72
CA ASN A 715 -33.77 -8.33 8.73
C ASN A 715 -32.44 -7.67 8.29
N GLY A 716 -32.10 -7.67 7.00
CA GLY A 716 -30.80 -7.14 6.56
C GLY A 716 -29.62 -8.05 6.91
N ASP A 717 -29.90 -9.29 7.30
CA ASP A 717 -28.90 -10.33 7.57
C ASP A 717 -28.38 -10.92 6.25
N GLY A 718 -27.25 -10.37 5.79
CA GLY A 718 -26.49 -10.86 4.64
C GLY A 718 -25.13 -11.44 5.04
N LYS A 719 -24.69 -12.52 4.39
CA LYS A 719 -23.35 -13.11 4.60
C LYS A 719 -22.71 -13.61 3.31
N VAL A 720 -21.38 -13.52 3.20
CA VAL A 720 -20.54 -14.30 2.27
C VAL A 720 -19.82 -15.40 3.04
N LEU A 721 -20.35 -16.61 3.01
CA LEU A 721 -19.74 -17.77 3.66
C LEU A 721 -18.70 -18.41 2.74
N ILE A 722 -17.70 -19.07 3.33
CA ILE A 722 -16.63 -19.77 2.62
C ILE A 722 -16.74 -21.29 2.84
N ALA A 723 -16.50 -22.07 1.79
CA ALA A 723 -16.38 -23.52 1.90
C ALA A 723 -15.17 -23.92 2.78
N ASP A 724 -15.36 -24.87 3.68
CA ASP A 724 -14.32 -25.37 4.59
C ASP A 724 -13.09 -25.96 3.89
N ASN A 725 -13.30 -26.60 2.73
CA ASN A 725 -12.25 -27.12 1.86
C ASN A 725 -11.53 -26.05 1.02
N TYR A 726 -11.94 -24.78 1.13
CA TYR A 726 -11.32 -23.63 0.48
C TYR A 726 -10.83 -22.57 1.47
N ASN A 727 -11.22 -22.64 2.75
CA ASN A 727 -10.84 -21.65 3.76
C ASN A 727 -9.33 -21.71 4.07
N PRO A 728 -8.57 -20.61 3.85
CA PRO A 728 -7.13 -20.58 4.13
C PRO A 728 -6.80 -20.66 5.61
N TYR A 729 -7.77 -20.40 6.49
CA TYR A 729 -7.60 -20.43 7.94
C TYR A 729 -8.20 -21.70 8.56
N HIS A 730 -7.64 -22.08 9.70
CA HIS A 730 -8.27 -23.01 10.64
C HIS A 730 -7.87 -22.69 12.09
N LEU A 731 -8.70 -23.13 13.03
CA LEU A 731 -8.40 -23.05 14.45
C LEU A 731 -7.65 -24.30 14.88
N VAL A 732 -6.54 -24.12 15.57
CA VAL A 732 -5.76 -25.20 16.17
C VAL A 732 -5.63 -24.98 17.68
N PRO A 733 -5.58 -26.05 18.51
CA PRO A 733 -5.24 -25.92 19.92
C PRO A 733 -3.84 -25.31 20.07
N LYS A 734 -3.67 -24.39 21.01
CA LYS A 734 -2.36 -23.81 21.30
C LYS A 734 -1.43 -24.87 21.89
N PRO A 735 -0.18 -25.00 21.41
CA PRO A 735 0.77 -25.96 21.95
C PRO A 735 1.00 -25.79 23.46
N GLY A 736 0.61 -26.80 24.24
CA GLY A 736 0.78 -26.82 25.71
C GLY A 736 -0.40 -26.26 26.52
N VAL A 737 -1.36 -25.58 25.86
CA VAL A 737 -2.59 -25.06 26.50
C VAL A 737 -3.81 -25.51 25.69
N PRO A 738 -4.21 -26.79 25.78
CA PRO A 738 -5.20 -27.39 24.87
C PRO A 738 -6.62 -26.79 24.98
N ASN A 739 -6.91 -26.05 26.06
CA ASN A 739 -8.18 -25.34 26.23
C ASN A 739 -8.22 -23.97 25.53
N GLU A 740 -7.11 -23.53 24.94
CA GLU A 740 -7.03 -22.30 24.14
C GLU A 740 -6.76 -22.63 22.67
N THR A 741 -7.27 -21.80 21.76
CA THR A 741 -7.06 -21.96 20.31
C THR A 741 -6.41 -20.74 19.67
N GLU A 742 -5.64 -20.97 18.62
CA GLU A 742 -5.09 -19.95 17.74
C GLU A 742 -5.60 -20.11 16.31
N LEU A 743 -5.77 -19.00 15.61
CA LEU A 743 -6.15 -18.97 14.20
C LEU A 743 -4.87 -18.92 13.37
N VAL A 744 -4.65 -19.91 12.52
CA VAL A 744 -3.43 -20.02 11.70
C VAL A 744 -3.76 -20.28 10.23
N PHE A 745 -2.83 -19.92 9.35
CA PHE A 745 -2.88 -20.37 7.97
C PHE A 745 -2.66 -21.89 7.89
N ARG A 746 -3.41 -22.54 7.01
CA ARG A 746 -3.13 -23.92 6.63
C ARG A 746 -1.77 -23.99 5.93
N ARG A 747 -1.08 -25.13 6.06
CA ARG A 747 0.19 -25.43 5.37
C ARG A 747 0.01 -26.64 4.47
N ALA A 748 0.76 -26.71 3.36
CA ALA A 748 0.65 -27.80 2.39
C ALA A 748 -0.82 -28.10 2.02
N PHE A 749 -1.56 -27.04 1.69
CA PHE A 749 -2.99 -27.08 1.52
C PHE A 749 -3.36 -26.76 0.08
N THR A 750 -3.93 -27.72 -0.62
CA THR A 750 -4.47 -27.53 -1.97
C THR A 750 -5.98 -27.71 -1.90
N PRO A 751 -6.77 -26.67 -2.18
CA PRO A 751 -8.22 -26.82 -2.25
C PRO A 751 -8.65 -27.74 -3.39
N GLU A 752 -9.64 -28.59 -3.12
CA GLU A 752 -10.16 -29.57 -4.09
C GLU A 752 -11.69 -29.47 -4.21
N ALA A 753 -12.24 -29.97 -5.30
CA ALA A 753 -13.68 -30.06 -5.49
C ALA A 753 -14.22 -31.27 -4.73
N ASP A 754 -15.18 -31.05 -3.83
CA ASP A 754 -15.83 -32.10 -3.04
C ASP A 754 -17.35 -32.05 -3.21
N SER A 755 -17.99 -33.19 -3.00
CA SER A 755 -19.44 -33.31 -2.93
C SER A 755 -20.00 -32.72 -1.63
N ARG A 756 -19.35 -32.92 -0.48
CA ARG A 756 -19.88 -32.55 0.84
C ARG A 756 -18.83 -31.82 1.68
N GLY A 757 -19.31 -30.93 2.54
CA GLY A 757 -18.50 -30.13 3.45
C GLY A 757 -19.40 -29.10 4.14
N THR A 758 -18.79 -28.09 4.74
CA THR A 758 -19.52 -27.01 5.44
C THR A 758 -19.17 -25.64 4.87
N PHE A 759 -20.17 -24.75 4.84
CA PHE A 759 -19.96 -23.33 4.61
C PHE A 759 -19.87 -22.63 5.97
N GLN A 760 -18.80 -21.89 6.19
CA GLN A 760 -18.46 -21.27 7.47
C GLN A 760 -18.15 -19.78 7.32
N ASP A 761 -18.14 -19.08 8.45
CA ASP A 761 -17.69 -17.68 8.51
C ASP A 761 -16.19 -17.58 8.21
N LEU A 762 -15.79 -16.55 7.43
CA LEU A 762 -14.40 -16.19 7.21
C LEU A 762 -13.90 -15.35 8.39
N VAL A 763 -13.38 -16.02 9.41
CA VAL A 763 -12.87 -15.38 10.63
C VAL A 763 -11.42 -14.95 10.45
N VAL A 764 -11.09 -13.74 10.92
CA VAL A 764 -9.72 -13.23 11.03
C VAL A 764 -9.43 -12.77 12.45
N GLU A 765 -8.14 -12.74 12.83
CA GLU A 765 -7.66 -12.18 14.10
C GLU A 765 -7.01 -10.81 13.84
N THR A 766 -7.60 -9.75 14.39
CA THR A 766 -7.17 -8.36 14.16
C THR A 766 -6.28 -7.84 15.27
N ASN A 767 -6.62 -8.17 16.52
CA ASN A 767 -5.84 -7.80 17.68
C ASN A 767 -5.23 -9.09 18.23
N ARG A 768 -3.91 -9.15 18.28
CA ARG A 768 -3.24 -10.24 18.98
C ARG A 768 -3.49 -10.13 20.48
N ARG A 769 -3.39 -11.24 21.20
CA ARG A 769 -3.36 -11.22 22.67
C ARG A 769 -2.12 -10.43 23.13
N ARG A 770 -2.28 -9.58 24.15
CA ARG A 770 -1.20 -8.79 24.78
C ARG A 770 -1.11 -9.06 26.28
N PHE A 771 -0.01 -8.64 26.87
CA PHE A 771 0.24 -8.75 28.31
C PHE A 771 0.71 -7.40 28.87
N GLY A 772 0.22 -7.06 30.06
CA GLY A 772 0.82 -6.00 30.88
C GLY A 772 2.09 -6.49 31.57
N ARG A 773 2.94 -5.55 32.00
CA ARG A 773 4.20 -5.87 32.69
C ARG A 773 4.01 -6.59 34.03
N ASP A 774 2.81 -6.49 34.60
CA ASP A 774 2.38 -7.22 35.80
C ASP A 774 1.84 -8.64 35.50
N GLY A 775 1.79 -9.03 34.22
CA GLY A 775 1.23 -10.30 33.76
C GLY A 775 -0.27 -10.27 33.49
N THR A 776 -0.94 -9.11 33.58
CA THR A 776 -2.34 -8.93 33.17
C THR A 776 -2.53 -9.34 31.72
N VAL A 777 -3.58 -10.11 31.41
CA VAL A 777 -3.82 -10.64 30.06
C VAL A 777 -4.90 -9.82 29.35
N PHE A 778 -4.57 -9.28 28.18
CA PHE A 778 -5.51 -8.65 27.27
C PHE A 778 -5.83 -9.63 26.13
N PRO A 779 -7.05 -10.16 26.06
CA PRO A 779 -7.39 -11.21 25.10
C PRO A 779 -7.34 -10.68 23.65
N GLY A 780 -6.90 -11.55 22.73
CA GLY A 780 -6.96 -11.24 21.30
C GLY A 780 -8.40 -11.15 20.82
N GLN A 781 -8.60 -10.43 19.71
CA GLN A 781 -9.91 -10.17 19.14
C GLN A 781 -10.00 -10.67 17.70
N ARG A 782 -11.12 -11.33 17.40
CA ARG A 782 -11.43 -11.91 16.10
C ARG A 782 -12.80 -11.43 15.64
N TYR A 783 -13.00 -11.35 14.33
CA TYR A 783 -14.32 -11.09 13.77
C TYR A 783 -14.53 -11.85 12.46
N SER A 784 -15.81 -12.05 12.11
CA SER A 784 -16.20 -12.63 10.83
C SER A 784 -16.24 -11.54 9.75
N ARG A 785 -15.43 -11.71 8.70
CA ARG A 785 -15.51 -10.92 7.46
C ARG A 785 -16.68 -11.31 6.57
N SER A 786 -17.41 -12.38 6.91
CA SER A 786 -18.54 -12.84 6.13
C SER A 786 -19.74 -11.92 6.22
N GLN A 787 -19.93 -11.16 7.30
CA GLN A 787 -21.09 -10.29 7.44
C GLN A 787 -21.15 -9.27 6.29
N MET A 788 -22.35 -9.08 5.73
CA MET A 788 -22.64 -8.08 4.70
C MET A 788 -23.59 -7.03 5.23
N ARG A 789 -23.20 -5.77 5.15
CA ARG A 789 -24.02 -4.67 5.65
C ARG A 789 -25.17 -4.36 4.69
N PHE A 790 -26.39 -4.36 5.22
CA PHE A 790 -27.59 -3.93 4.49
C PHE A 790 -27.79 -2.41 4.58
N THR A 791 -28.32 -1.80 3.52
CA THR A 791 -28.82 -0.42 3.54
C THR A 791 -30.13 -0.30 2.76
N THR A 792 -30.77 0.87 2.84
CA THR A 792 -31.95 1.18 2.05
C THR A 792 -31.59 2.00 0.81
N LEU A 793 -32.46 1.96 -0.21
CA LEU A 793 -32.29 2.76 -1.42
C LEU A 793 -32.06 4.26 -1.13
N ALA A 794 -32.69 4.78 -0.08
CA ALA A 794 -32.61 6.19 0.33
C ALA A 794 -31.36 6.55 1.16
N GLN A 795 -30.75 5.57 1.84
CA GLN A 795 -29.61 5.80 2.74
C GLN A 795 -28.27 5.37 2.14
N ARG A 796 -28.28 4.59 1.04
CA ARG A 796 -27.07 3.97 0.49
C ARG A 796 -25.92 4.93 0.21
N ASP A 797 -26.22 6.18 -0.16
CA ASP A 797 -25.19 7.16 -0.52
C ASP A 797 -24.49 7.74 0.71
N ASN A 798 -25.12 7.62 1.89
CA ASN A 798 -24.56 8.00 3.19
C ASN A 798 -23.91 6.81 3.92
N ASP A 799 -24.04 5.59 3.41
CA ASP A 799 -23.53 4.36 4.02
C ASP A 799 -22.53 3.68 3.09
N SER A 800 -21.30 4.18 3.08
CA SER A 800 -20.23 3.66 2.22
C SER A 800 -19.81 2.22 2.56
N LEU A 801 -20.20 1.69 3.72
CA LEU A 801 -19.95 0.31 4.13
C LEU A 801 -20.98 -0.69 3.59
N ALA A 802 -22.13 -0.21 3.09
CA ALA A 802 -23.22 -1.07 2.66
C ALA A 802 -22.82 -1.97 1.50
N GLU A 803 -23.12 -3.26 1.57
CA GLU A 803 -22.79 -4.24 0.53
C GLU A 803 -24.02 -4.70 -0.24
N TRP A 804 -25.22 -4.50 0.29
CA TRP A 804 -26.46 -4.83 -0.43
C TRP A 804 -27.66 -4.01 0.01
N TYR A 805 -28.65 -3.90 -0.87
CA TYR A 805 -29.94 -3.27 -0.58
C TYR A 805 -31.05 -3.87 -1.43
N THR A 806 -32.29 -3.54 -1.05
CA THR A 806 -33.50 -3.86 -1.80
C THR A 806 -34.08 -2.62 -2.49
N ASP A 807 -34.42 -2.75 -3.77
CA ASP A 807 -35.15 -1.76 -4.55
C ASP A 807 -36.61 -2.22 -4.70
N ALA A 808 -37.45 -1.84 -3.75
CA ALA A 808 -38.86 -2.23 -3.72
C ALA A 808 -39.65 -1.72 -4.94
N LYS A 809 -39.27 -0.56 -5.50
CA LYS A 809 -39.94 0.03 -6.67
C LYS A 809 -39.77 -0.84 -7.91
N ASN A 810 -38.57 -1.39 -8.09
CA ASN A 810 -38.25 -2.23 -9.25
C ASN A 810 -38.21 -3.73 -8.93
N GLN A 811 -38.65 -4.12 -7.72
CA GLN A 811 -38.62 -5.51 -7.23
C GLN A 811 -37.25 -6.16 -7.45
N ALA A 812 -36.19 -5.50 -6.97
CA ALA A 812 -34.83 -5.95 -7.18
C ALA A 812 -34.00 -6.01 -5.88
N VAL A 813 -33.00 -6.87 -5.88
CA VAL A 813 -31.93 -6.91 -4.87
C VAL A 813 -30.61 -6.61 -5.56
N VAL A 814 -29.83 -5.69 -5.00
CA VAL A 814 -28.54 -5.27 -5.53
C VAL A 814 -27.46 -5.56 -4.51
N VAL A 815 -26.36 -6.17 -4.96
CA VAL A 815 -25.25 -6.63 -4.12
C VAL A 815 -23.94 -6.15 -4.76
N ARG A 816 -22.99 -5.74 -3.93
CA ARG A 816 -21.57 -5.58 -4.26
C ARG A 816 -20.72 -6.39 -3.27
N ILE A 817 -19.67 -7.03 -3.76
CA ILE A 817 -18.80 -7.90 -2.98
C ILE A 817 -17.36 -7.51 -3.26
N PRO A 818 -16.57 -7.07 -2.25
CA PRO A 818 -15.14 -6.80 -2.44
C PRO A 818 -14.40 -8.02 -2.97
N TRP A 819 -13.47 -7.83 -3.91
CA TRP A 819 -12.62 -8.91 -4.44
C TRP A 819 -11.94 -9.73 -3.34
N GLY A 820 -11.45 -9.05 -2.30
CA GLY A 820 -10.80 -9.68 -1.14
C GLY A 820 -11.70 -10.66 -0.36
N LYS A 821 -13.04 -10.44 -0.31
CA LYS A 821 -13.98 -11.39 0.32
C LYS A 821 -14.13 -12.70 -0.47
N LEU A 822 -13.77 -12.67 -1.75
CA LEU A 822 -13.81 -13.83 -2.65
C LEU A 822 -12.42 -14.48 -2.84
N LEU A 823 -11.41 -14.06 -2.06
CA LEU A 823 -10.02 -14.52 -2.19
C LEU A 823 -9.49 -14.45 -3.64
N VAL A 824 -9.96 -13.45 -4.39
CA VAL A 824 -9.36 -13.05 -5.67
C VAL A 824 -8.12 -12.23 -5.31
N THR A 825 -6.94 -12.76 -5.64
CA THR A 825 -5.65 -12.22 -5.18
C THR A 825 -5.14 -11.09 -6.05
N ASP A 826 -5.55 -11.09 -7.32
CA ASP A 826 -5.36 -9.98 -8.23
C ASP A 826 -6.43 -10.02 -9.33
N PRO A 827 -7.47 -9.17 -9.27
CA PRO A 827 -8.48 -9.12 -10.31
C PRO A 827 -7.91 -8.55 -11.62
N SER A 828 -6.85 -7.75 -11.58
CA SER A 828 -6.27 -7.11 -12.76
C SER A 828 -5.59 -8.11 -13.70
N SER A 829 -5.00 -9.19 -13.18
CA SER A 829 -4.46 -10.32 -13.95
C SER A 829 -5.30 -11.60 -13.86
N ARG A 830 -6.50 -11.52 -13.26
CA ARG A 830 -7.45 -12.64 -13.08
C ARG A 830 -6.85 -13.81 -12.31
N ARG A 831 -6.41 -13.57 -11.08
CA ARG A 831 -5.85 -14.58 -10.19
C ARG A 831 -6.67 -14.75 -8.92
N ALA A 832 -6.78 -15.99 -8.46
CA ALA A 832 -7.46 -16.35 -7.22
C ALA A 832 -6.59 -17.29 -6.37
N PHE A 833 -6.90 -17.34 -5.08
CA PHE A 833 -6.27 -18.24 -4.11
C PHE A 833 -6.39 -19.70 -4.57
N SER A 834 -5.28 -20.43 -4.54
CA SER A 834 -5.25 -21.85 -4.92
C SER A 834 -4.51 -22.72 -3.90
N GLY A 835 -4.31 -22.24 -2.68
CA GLY A 835 -3.69 -23.01 -1.60
C GLY A 835 -2.40 -22.43 -1.03
N PHE A 836 -1.65 -23.29 -0.33
CA PHE A 836 -0.33 -23.02 0.23
C PHE A 836 0.61 -24.19 -0.07
N ASP A 837 1.87 -23.90 -0.41
CA ASP A 837 2.88 -24.94 -0.55
C ASP A 837 3.38 -25.45 0.82
N SER A 838 4.33 -26.39 0.81
CA SER A 838 4.90 -26.99 2.03
C SER A 838 5.66 -25.99 2.91
N SER A 839 6.12 -24.88 2.34
CA SER A 839 6.77 -23.79 3.08
C SER A 839 5.76 -22.82 3.71
N GLY A 840 4.47 -22.95 3.37
CA GLY A 840 3.42 -22.02 3.78
C GLY A 840 3.31 -20.79 2.89
N ARG A 841 4.00 -20.77 1.74
CA ARG A 841 3.87 -19.68 0.76
C ARG A 841 2.54 -19.81 0.02
N LEU A 842 1.87 -18.67 -0.17
CA LEU A 842 0.62 -18.57 -0.92
C LEU A 842 0.79 -19.10 -2.35
N LEU A 843 -0.15 -19.93 -2.79
CA LEU A 843 -0.31 -20.33 -4.19
C LEU A 843 -1.51 -19.61 -4.80
N THR A 844 -1.32 -19.09 -6.01
CA THR A 844 -2.38 -18.46 -6.80
C THR A 844 -2.49 -19.11 -8.17
N ALA A 845 -3.70 -19.12 -8.73
CA ALA A 845 -3.98 -19.69 -10.04
C ALA A 845 -4.80 -18.71 -10.91
N PRO A 846 -4.60 -18.72 -12.25
CA PRO A 846 -5.48 -18.00 -13.16
C PRO A 846 -6.92 -18.50 -13.04
N THR A 847 -7.87 -17.57 -13.05
CA THR A 847 -9.31 -17.85 -13.12
C THR A 847 -9.88 -17.49 -14.50
N ILE A 848 -10.86 -18.27 -14.95
CA ILE A 848 -11.59 -18.05 -16.21
C ILE A 848 -12.85 -17.19 -16.03
N GLY A 849 -13.09 -16.70 -14.82
CA GLY A 849 -14.30 -15.99 -14.39
C GLY A 849 -14.87 -16.58 -13.11
N ILE A 850 -15.94 -15.97 -12.59
CA ILE A 850 -16.65 -16.46 -11.39
C ILE A 850 -17.92 -17.17 -11.83
N ASP A 851 -18.00 -18.49 -11.65
CA ASP A 851 -19.26 -19.22 -11.89
C ASP A 851 -20.30 -18.77 -10.87
N VAL A 852 -21.53 -18.54 -11.34
CA VAL A 852 -22.65 -18.10 -10.51
C VAL A 852 -23.80 -19.09 -10.63
N SER A 853 -24.27 -19.59 -9.50
CA SER A 853 -25.58 -20.23 -9.38
C SER A 853 -26.41 -19.49 -8.34
N PHE A 854 -27.72 -19.53 -8.48
CA PHE A 854 -28.66 -18.82 -7.62
C PHE A 854 -29.75 -19.75 -7.11
N PHE A 855 -30.21 -19.49 -5.90
CA PHE A 855 -31.33 -20.22 -5.29
C PHE A 855 -32.27 -19.25 -4.59
N GLU A 856 -33.55 -19.39 -4.87
CA GLU A 856 -34.64 -18.84 -4.08
C GLU A 856 -35.10 -19.92 -3.10
N LEU A 857 -35.04 -19.62 -1.81
CA LEU A 857 -35.22 -20.58 -0.73
C LEU A 857 -36.48 -20.26 0.07
N LYS A 858 -37.27 -21.29 0.38
CA LYS A 858 -38.35 -21.18 1.37
C LYS A 858 -37.73 -21.18 2.76
N ARG A 859 -38.00 -20.12 3.53
CA ARG A 859 -37.46 -19.97 4.88
C ARG A 859 -38.51 -20.38 5.92
N THR A 860 -38.21 -21.44 6.66
CA THR A 860 -39.01 -21.93 7.80
C THR A 860 -38.37 -21.57 9.14
N SER A 861 -37.03 -21.46 9.19
CA SER A 861 -36.26 -21.01 10.36
C SER A 861 -35.00 -20.22 9.93
N ASN A 862 -34.13 -19.86 10.88
CA ASN A 862 -32.83 -19.25 10.58
C ASN A 862 -31.74 -20.28 10.26
N ASP A 863 -31.99 -21.56 10.51
CA ASP A 863 -31.07 -22.64 10.17
C ASP A 863 -31.18 -22.97 8.67
N MET A 864 -30.07 -22.80 7.95
CA MET A 864 -29.97 -23.09 6.51
C MET A 864 -30.35 -24.53 6.18
N ALA A 865 -30.04 -25.50 7.05
CA ALA A 865 -30.33 -26.91 6.81
C ALA A 865 -31.83 -27.21 6.71
N THR A 866 -32.67 -26.34 7.28
CA THR A 866 -34.14 -26.46 7.25
C THR A 866 -34.79 -25.76 6.04
N MET A 867 -34.01 -24.98 5.28
CA MET A 867 -34.50 -24.27 4.09
C MET A 867 -34.58 -25.22 2.90
N SER A 868 -35.54 -24.99 2.00
CA SER A 868 -35.73 -25.80 0.80
C SER A 868 -35.76 -24.93 -0.46
N VAL A 869 -35.12 -25.41 -1.54
CA VAL A 869 -35.12 -24.71 -2.83
C VAL A 869 -36.55 -24.59 -3.38
N ILE A 870 -37.00 -23.35 -3.65
CA ILE A 870 -38.22 -23.03 -4.39
C ILE A 870 -37.91 -22.99 -5.89
N SER A 871 -36.85 -22.26 -6.25
CA SER A 871 -36.36 -22.18 -7.61
C SER A 871 -34.85 -21.92 -7.64
N SER A 872 -34.19 -22.27 -8.74
CA SER A 872 -32.75 -22.09 -8.89
C SER A 872 -32.39 -21.61 -10.29
N PHE A 873 -31.25 -20.93 -10.40
CA PHE A 873 -30.54 -20.80 -11.65
C PHE A 873 -29.17 -21.47 -11.56
N PRO A 874 -28.82 -22.30 -12.55
CA PRO A 874 -29.73 -22.79 -13.58
C PRO A 874 -30.86 -23.71 -13.03
N GLU A 875 -31.97 -23.85 -13.77
CA GLU A 875 -33.11 -24.69 -13.36
C GLU A 875 -32.88 -26.20 -13.57
N ARG A 876 -32.13 -26.58 -14.62
CA ARG A 876 -31.75 -27.96 -15.00
C ARG A 876 -30.53 -27.96 -15.90
N ASP A 877 -29.38 -28.50 -15.47
CA ASP A 877 -28.05 -28.48 -16.13
C ASP A 877 -27.94 -27.89 -17.56
N PRO A 878 -28.11 -26.56 -17.76
CA PRO A 878 -27.73 -25.85 -18.96
C PRO A 878 -26.35 -25.22 -18.68
N GLY A 879 -25.64 -24.86 -19.75
CA GLY A 879 -24.28 -24.33 -19.63
C GLY A 879 -24.10 -23.30 -18.50
N ARG A 880 -23.04 -23.50 -17.71
CA ARG A 880 -22.64 -22.62 -16.61
C ARG A 880 -22.52 -21.19 -17.09
N ARG A 881 -23.01 -20.24 -16.29
CA ARG A 881 -22.81 -18.81 -16.55
C ARG A 881 -21.86 -18.25 -15.51
N LYS A 882 -21.02 -17.34 -15.98
CA LYS A 882 -19.94 -16.77 -15.19
C LYS A 882 -19.86 -15.28 -15.40
N ILE A 883 -19.34 -14.61 -14.38
CA ILE A 883 -18.91 -13.22 -14.45
C ILE A 883 -17.54 -13.23 -15.13
N GLU A 884 -17.47 -12.64 -16.32
CA GLU A 884 -16.24 -12.46 -17.07
C GLU A 884 -15.85 -10.99 -17.07
N TRP A 885 -14.55 -10.73 -16.94
CA TRP A 885 -13.98 -9.40 -17.07
C TRP A 885 -12.65 -9.46 -17.81
N LYS A 886 -12.24 -8.31 -18.34
CA LYS A 886 -10.95 -8.15 -19.01
C LYS A 886 -9.89 -7.87 -17.97
N ALA A 887 -8.70 -8.45 -18.13
CA ALA A 887 -7.51 -8.01 -17.41
C ALA A 887 -7.19 -6.54 -17.75
N TRP A 888 -6.52 -5.84 -16.84
CA TRP A 888 -6.12 -4.44 -17.02
C TRP A 888 -4.72 -4.17 -16.47
N GLU A 889 -4.02 -3.24 -17.11
CA GLU A 889 -2.66 -2.83 -16.74
C GLU A 889 -2.60 -1.40 -16.19
N LYS A 890 -3.71 -0.67 -16.26
CA LYS A 890 -3.84 0.73 -15.83
C LYS A 890 -5.25 0.99 -15.31
N VAL A 891 -5.36 1.96 -14.41
CA VAL A 891 -6.63 2.48 -13.92
C VAL A 891 -6.65 4.01 -14.01
N THR A 892 -7.84 4.58 -14.23
CA THR A 892 -8.05 6.03 -14.25
C THR A 892 -9.31 6.37 -13.44
N PRO A 893 -9.29 6.10 -12.11
CA PRO A 893 -10.49 6.27 -11.30
C PRO A 893 -10.79 7.76 -11.10
N ALA A 894 -12.07 8.09 -10.94
CA ALA A 894 -12.52 9.48 -10.83
C ALA A 894 -12.40 9.99 -9.39
N PRO A 895 -11.72 11.10 -9.12
CA PRO A 895 -11.60 11.64 -7.77
C PRO A 895 -12.93 12.22 -7.27
N TYR A 896 -13.16 12.18 -5.96
CA TYR A 896 -14.26 12.87 -5.29
C TYR A 896 -13.87 13.26 -3.86
N PHE A 897 -14.44 14.35 -3.34
CA PHE A 897 -14.26 14.73 -1.93
C PHE A 897 -15.11 13.83 -1.03
N LYS A 898 -14.48 13.16 -0.07
CA LYS A 898 -15.19 12.43 0.99
C LYS A 898 -15.83 13.39 1.99
N GLN A 899 -16.78 12.88 2.77
CA GLN A 899 -17.46 13.70 3.81
C GLN A 899 -16.48 14.31 4.83
N VAL A 900 -15.38 13.61 5.13
CA VAL A 900 -14.34 14.07 6.06
C VAL A 900 -13.67 15.36 5.59
N TYR A 901 -13.46 15.56 4.28
CA TYR A 901 -12.89 16.79 3.73
C TYR A 901 -13.70 18.02 4.16
N ARG A 902 -15.03 17.95 4.03
CA ARG A 902 -15.93 19.06 4.38
C ARG A 902 -16.01 19.29 5.87
N THR A 903 -15.83 18.24 6.67
CA THR A 903 -15.80 18.37 8.13
C THR A 903 -14.52 19.06 8.57
N LEU A 904 -13.36 18.60 8.13
CA LEU A 904 -12.09 19.25 8.43
C LEU A 904 -12.02 20.68 7.89
N GLN A 905 -12.64 20.95 6.74
CA GLN A 905 -12.77 22.31 6.21
C GLN A 905 -13.45 23.26 7.21
N ARG A 906 -14.49 22.79 7.92
CA ARG A 906 -15.12 23.59 8.98
C ARG A 906 -14.19 23.75 10.17
N GLU A 907 -13.57 22.67 10.66
CA GLU A 907 -12.66 22.72 11.82
C GLU A 907 -11.44 23.63 11.58
N TYR A 908 -10.92 23.68 10.35
CA TYR A 908 -9.75 24.50 9.99
C TYR A 908 -10.10 25.97 9.81
N LEU A 909 -11.30 26.29 9.30
CA LEU A 909 -11.75 27.65 9.03
C LEU A 909 -12.48 28.31 10.20
N GLU A 910 -12.93 27.53 11.19
CA GLU A 910 -13.47 28.06 12.44
C GLU A 910 -12.39 28.88 13.15
N LYS A 911 -12.48 30.20 13.03
CA LYS A 911 -11.71 31.14 13.83
C LYS A 911 -12.03 30.85 15.29
N GLY A 912 -11.01 30.52 16.07
CA GLY A 912 -11.15 30.27 17.49
C GLY A 912 -11.62 31.52 18.23
N ASP A 913 -12.93 31.75 18.27
CA ASP A 913 -13.58 32.56 19.29
C ASP A 913 -13.69 31.69 20.55
N ALA A 914 -12.54 31.43 21.17
CA ALA A 914 -12.52 31.22 22.61
C ALA A 914 -12.78 32.58 23.26
N LYS A 915 -14.06 32.98 23.30
CA LYS A 915 -14.48 33.92 24.33
C LYS A 915 -14.24 33.24 25.67
N GLU A 916 -13.19 33.66 26.37
CA GLU A 916 -13.23 33.73 27.82
C GLU A 916 -14.50 34.52 28.20
N SER A 917 -15.62 33.84 28.41
CA SER A 917 -16.74 34.44 29.14
C SER A 917 -16.64 34.03 30.59
N SER A 918 -16.05 34.94 31.35
CA SER A 918 -16.32 35.16 32.76
C SER A 918 -17.74 34.78 33.18
N ALA A 919 -17.82 34.11 34.33
CA ALA A 919 -18.81 34.25 35.39
C ALA A 919 -20.26 34.65 35.05
N ALA A 920 -21.16 33.85 35.63
CA ALA A 920 -22.49 34.18 36.14
C ALA A 920 -23.61 34.52 35.13
N GLY A 921 -24.61 33.64 35.10
CA GLY A 921 -25.89 33.88 34.45
C GLY A 921 -26.77 32.64 34.48
N ALA A 922 -27.42 32.37 35.61
CA ALA A 922 -28.49 31.38 35.69
C ALA A 922 -29.67 31.77 34.79
N PRO A 923 -30.34 30.82 34.14
CA PRO A 923 -31.73 30.98 33.75
C PRO A 923 -32.64 30.07 34.56
N ALA A 924 -33.67 30.70 35.11
CA ALA A 924 -34.80 30.08 35.76
C ALA A 924 -35.65 29.26 34.77
N GLY A 925 -36.21 28.16 35.29
CA GLY A 925 -37.60 27.71 35.12
C GLY A 925 -38.19 27.58 33.71
N GLY A 926 -38.53 26.34 33.34
CA GLY A 926 -39.51 26.06 32.29
C GLY A 926 -39.55 24.57 31.95
N GLY A 927 -40.41 23.82 32.64
CA GLY A 927 -40.50 22.36 32.49
C GLY A 927 -41.32 21.89 31.28
N ALA A 928 -41.00 20.68 30.81
CA ALA A 928 -41.96 19.71 30.29
C ALA A 928 -41.29 18.33 30.25
N ALA A 929 -42.03 17.32 30.70
CA ALA A 929 -41.57 15.98 31.04
C ALA A 929 -41.32 15.08 29.81
N ALA A 930 -40.31 14.21 29.91
CA ALA A 930 -40.23 12.97 29.14
C ALA A 930 -39.74 11.85 30.08
N THR A 931 -40.64 10.90 30.30
CA THR A 931 -40.54 9.74 31.19
C THR A 931 -39.47 8.75 30.74
N ARG A 932 -38.53 8.40 31.64
CA ARG A 932 -37.64 7.22 31.54
C ARG A 932 -38.30 6.01 32.24
N PRO A 933 -38.16 4.78 31.71
CA PRO A 933 -38.49 3.58 32.47
C PRO A 933 -37.36 3.23 33.46
N ARG A 934 -37.74 2.76 34.65
CA ARG A 934 -36.87 2.20 35.69
C ARG A 934 -36.35 0.81 35.29
N PRO A 935 -35.15 0.40 35.72
CA PRO A 935 -34.76 -1.00 35.71
C PRO A 935 -35.29 -1.71 36.98
N GLU A 936 -35.86 -2.89 36.77
CA GLU A 936 -36.30 -3.80 37.83
C GLU A 936 -35.13 -4.37 38.63
N ARG A 937 -35.35 -4.45 39.95
CA ARG A 937 -34.51 -5.18 40.90
C ARG A 937 -34.91 -6.65 40.88
N THR A 938 -33.95 -7.55 40.72
CA THR A 938 -34.07 -8.95 41.18
C THR A 938 -33.65 -9.05 42.65
N PRO A 939 -34.38 -9.83 43.50
CA PRO A 939 -33.94 -10.13 44.85
C PRO A 939 -33.20 -11.47 44.92
N ALA A 940 -32.23 -11.53 45.82
CA ALA A 940 -31.53 -12.75 46.24
C ALA A 940 -32.46 -13.70 47.03
N GLY A 941 -32.21 -15.00 46.92
CA GLY A 941 -32.80 -15.99 47.82
C GLY A 941 -32.51 -17.46 47.47
N ARG A 942 -31.43 -17.98 48.09
CA ARG A 942 -31.01 -19.39 48.29
C ARG A 942 -30.48 -20.19 47.11
#